data_AF-H7EJY2-F1
#
_entry.id   AF-H7EJY2-F1
#
_cell.length_a   1.000
_cell.length_b   1.000
_cell.length_c   1.000
_cell.angle_alpha   90.00
_cell.angle_beta   90.00
_cell.angle_gamma   90.00
#
_symmetry.space_group_name_H-M   'P 1'
#
loop_
_entity.id
_entity.type
_entity.pdbx_description
1 polymer ?
#
loop_
_entity_poly.entity_id
_entity_poly.type
_entity_poly.pdbx_seq_one_letter_code
_entity_poly.pdbx_strand_id
1 'polypeptide(L)'
;MKTFRKFFGILAAVLSFFAVSCALFGDEESGVEESAGALTASVSGSVSLSGAAPGALRSSAARTALPSLGEEISYSVEASDGEIKYTADVDAENLTFSFGDLAVVEGGTEYTITATGKSGGVAVLFGKVTETLRPGDAFFCEVPVKPYMDSGTGNVRLEIDVSETEIKSCAIELDGGSVSSCPVDSDGKILFEKTLDSGCYDAVFSFYSTADSSSADGVLLYEFRESVHVCKSLVTDSWFGSSAYITTDGECVITKTLVDKFALSRIYVSSKKSDSKETGTRAEPYKSVARAMNALLDKDTDYTILVDGELTGAQTIPDTLKKDGTGAYKAKSLTISGATGNTTDSLKGGFTSSSNGTTLKILTDVPVTIKNLKITGGYAASSSAGGGGLYVKGDVTLSEGALVSGNYTASCGGGIYNDSKTLTIEDGAEISGNYEKGVSNCGGGGIFNYKGTLIISGGVIKNNSADHDGGAIYTKEGTCYIYGNTLIGKDVTAAPGEWYNGSNKAENGGAICVNGGNVYIGYKNNNGTASKDDEASVKVTGNAVKSSSSKGGGIYVAAGIVQIAKTSVGFNYSPKDGGGIYTTGTVRLMEDAVIKGNKAYSYGGGVHVNKKGSLSMAGNSIIGGSESGEANTAASGGGVYVASNSTVTGDEATVTFGVSGASVSPSITGNSATSGGGGVYIDNFGATFNMHSGTISNNKVVTGTTGGGGIEISYGTFNMECGTISGNKIETPGTSVLGGAVDVNVGGKFNIKGSVSIPYGGEKYNNDVNLRSNPITITGAITLSEGETFVAAIIPQSYATSTQVFEIVENPNPMTTLSRAKNKFSLIQKDGESWFINNQGYLQVGTLVQSATDLMNNFANINTMTSEQTADLYIVFDRDIDISSETNWMPIGYASNSAESEGTDLVEFKGTIDGNGHTLTISDNQSKRFSALCYTNNGVIQNIKIKSTKTIAFNTNAPHFNFSGICVNNNGIIKNCWNEIDCEGITFEGCGGICITNNGVIENCINTGSITSTFHTNGWGGIYQPAGGIVGTLTGNGVIKNCVNYGTVKVPKKFDHPDGLSGLAGAIAGYSPSDGNIIQNCYWRYNCVRSNATQSSEGKFNTSATDDLNWMICKSQNYDTTQIRKGTFTGNGSFAANNNGTLTAASADDAGTAQTLQYGTNLLTALNSFVSDNPDDGICEWKSGSSYAAILECFSDD
;
A
#
# COMPACT_ATOMS: atom_id res chain seq x y z
N MET A 1 -5.62 28.19 -46.43
CA MET A 1 -5.75 29.59 -46.91
C MET A 1 -6.12 30.44 -45.70
N LYS A 2 -5.22 31.02 -44.91
CA LYS A 2 -4.28 32.13 -45.18
C LYS A 2 -4.92 33.32 -45.92
N THR A 3 -5.13 34.39 -45.14
CA THR A 3 -4.93 35.83 -45.45
C THR A 3 -6.09 36.59 -46.10
N PHE A 4 -6.66 37.58 -45.41
CA PHE A 4 -6.68 38.99 -45.86
C PHE A 4 -6.92 39.96 -44.69
N ARG A 5 -6.21 41.09 -44.73
CA ARG A 5 -5.78 41.98 -43.63
C ARG A 5 -6.80 43.06 -43.23
N LYS A 6 -6.70 43.51 -41.97
CA LYS A 6 -7.03 44.87 -41.49
C LYS A 6 -6.30 45.95 -42.32
N PHE A 7 -6.93 47.09 -42.68
CA PHE A 7 -6.29 48.42 -42.77
C PHE A 7 -7.27 49.58 -43.11
N PHE A 8 -6.99 50.77 -42.52
CA PHE A 8 -7.57 52.13 -42.68
C PHE A 8 -8.93 52.44 -41.98
N GLY A 9 -9.13 53.52 -41.20
CA GLY A 9 -8.26 54.63 -40.76
C GLY A 9 -8.90 56.03 -40.93
N ILE A 10 -9.30 56.67 -39.81
CA ILE A 10 -9.21 58.11 -39.41
C ILE A 10 -9.79 59.23 -40.32
N LEU A 11 -10.60 60.14 -39.74
CA LEU A 11 -10.44 61.63 -39.63
C LEU A 11 -11.80 62.29 -39.27
N ALA A 12 -12.10 62.65 -38.02
CA ALA A 12 -11.76 63.86 -37.24
C ALA A 12 -12.70 65.07 -37.40
N ALA A 13 -13.09 65.61 -36.23
CA ALA A 13 -12.99 67.02 -35.83
C ALA A 13 -14.28 67.86 -35.65
N VAL A 14 -14.52 68.19 -34.37
CA VAL A 14 -14.46 69.56 -33.80
C VAL A 14 -15.77 70.35 -33.63
N LEU A 15 -16.08 70.58 -32.33
CA LEU A 15 -16.54 71.82 -31.66
C LEU A 15 -17.87 72.46 -32.15
N SER A 16 -18.74 73.10 -31.35
CA SER A 16 -18.67 73.64 -29.99
C SER A 16 -19.94 74.47 -29.73
N PHE A 17 -20.40 74.51 -28.45
CA PHE A 17 -20.87 75.72 -27.72
C PHE A 17 -22.19 76.40 -28.18
N PHE A 18 -23.01 77.08 -27.37
CA PHE A 18 -23.29 77.26 -25.92
C PHE A 18 -24.50 78.22 -25.85
N ALA A 19 -24.97 78.48 -24.62
CA ALA A 19 -25.81 79.60 -24.15
C ALA A 19 -27.31 79.30 -24.01
N VAL A 20 -27.96 79.26 -22.84
CA VAL A 20 -27.95 80.04 -21.56
C VAL A 20 -29.11 81.06 -21.48
N SER A 21 -29.66 81.10 -20.26
CA SER A 21 -30.46 82.13 -19.57
C SER A 21 -31.98 82.15 -19.79
N CYS A 22 -32.82 81.95 -18.77
CA CYS A 22 -33.05 82.67 -17.49
C CYS A 22 -33.89 83.96 -17.62
N ALA A 23 -35.15 83.81 -17.18
CA ALA A 23 -35.84 84.61 -16.18
C ALA A 23 -36.30 86.05 -16.50
N LEU A 24 -37.32 86.43 -15.70
CA LEU A 24 -37.76 87.75 -15.23
C LEU A 24 -39.04 88.37 -15.82
N PHE A 25 -40.09 88.29 -14.98
CA PHE A 25 -40.88 89.39 -14.36
C PHE A 25 -41.35 90.59 -15.21
N GLY A 26 -42.62 90.97 -15.03
CA GLY A 26 -43.08 92.34 -15.28
C GLY A 26 -44.60 92.54 -15.44
N ASP A 27 -45.29 92.60 -14.30
CA ASP A 27 -46.41 93.47 -13.88
C ASP A 27 -47.46 94.08 -14.85
N GLU A 28 -48.71 93.82 -14.42
CA GLU A 28 -49.86 94.72 -14.17
C GLU A 28 -50.60 95.52 -15.27
N GLU A 29 -51.87 95.10 -15.40
CA GLU A 29 -53.13 95.88 -15.43
C GLU A 29 -53.56 96.71 -16.65
N SER A 30 -54.56 96.16 -17.36
CA SER A 30 -55.99 96.48 -17.18
C SER A 30 -56.77 96.79 -18.46
N GLY A 31 -57.84 96.03 -18.66
CA GLY A 31 -59.09 96.43 -19.29
C GLY A 31 -59.19 96.24 -20.80
N VAL A 32 -60.01 95.28 -21.24
CA VAL A 32 -61.36 95.48 -21.82
C VAL A 32 -61.98 94.08 -22.05
N GLU A 33 -63.17 93.83 -21.49
CA GLU A 33 -63.99 92.64 -21.78
C GLU A 33 -64.59 92.72 -23.18
N GLU A 34 -64.45 91.67 -23.98
CA GLU A 34 -65.44 91.31 -25.01
C GLU A 34 -65.31 89.83 -25.43
N SER A 35 -66.46 89.12 -25.42
CA SER A 35 -66.71 87.78 -25.99
C SER A 35 -65.94 86.60 -25.37
N ALA A 36 -66.56 85.89 -24.42
CA ALA A 36 -66.14 84.54 -24.04
C ALA A 36 -66.30 83.59 -25.26
N GLY A 37 -65.24 83.45 -26.04
CA GLY A 37 -65.11 82.37 -27.02
C GLY A 37 -65.25 81.03 -26.29
N ALA A 38 -65.85 80.04 -26.94
CA ALA A 38 -65.91 78.69 -26.38
C ALA A 38 -64.50 78.26 -25.98
N LEU A 39 -64.31 77.89 -24.72
CA LEU A 39 -63.03 77.39 -24.23
C LEU A 39 -62.80 76.03 -24.88
N THR A 40 -61.73 75.89 -25.64
CA THR A 40 -61.45 74.67 -26.41
C THR A 40 -60.03 74.14 -26.17
N ALA A 41 -59.85 72.84 -26.39
CA ALA A 41 -58.55 72.16 -26.39
C ALA A 41 -58.43 71.33 -27.69
N SER A 42 -57.22 71.22 -28.22
CA SER A 42 -56.93 70.41 -29.41
C SER A 42 -56.32 69.08 -29.00
N VAL A 43 -56.79 67.98 -29.60
CA VAL A 43 -56.29 66.64 -29.30
C VAL A 43 -55.90 65.95 -30.60
N SER A 44 -54.67 65.48 -30.67
CA SER A 44 -54.18 64.61 -31.74
C SER A 44 -53.51 63.37 -31.16
N GLY A 45 -53.24 62.36 -31.97
CA GLY A 45 -52.65 61.15 -31.45
C GLY A 45 -52.41 60.07 -32.50
N SER A 46 -51.93 58.93 -32.03
CA SER A 46 -51.75 57.72 -32.83
C SER A 46 -52.34 56.50 -32.13
N VAL A 47 -52.90 55.58 -32.90
CA VAL A 47 -53.30 54.26 -32.43
C VAL A 47 -52.07 53.35 -32.46
N SER A 48 -51.67 52.80 -31.32
CA SER A 48 -50.50 51.92 -31.24
C SER A 48 -50.85 50.52 -30.76
N LEU A 49 -50.00 49.56 -31.08
CA LEU A 49 -50.28 48.15 -30.82
C LEU A 49 -49.57 47.72 -29.54
N SER A 50 -50.35 47.44 -28.49
CA SER A 50 -49.82 46.96 -27.21
C SER A 50 -50.18 45.50 -26.99
N GLY A 51 -49.24 44.61 -27.28
CA GLY A 51 -49.32 43.19 -26.92
C GLY A 51 -50.33 42.36 -27.73
N ALA A 52 -49.83 41.71 -28.78
CA ALA A 52 -50.35 40.55 -29.52
C ALA A 52 -51.62 40.67 -30.43
N ALA A 53 -51.49 40.03 -31.61
CA ALA A 53 -52.38 39.65 -32.73
C ALA A 53 -53.89 39.95 -32.86
N PRO A 54 -54.39 40.88 -33.73
CA PRO A 54 -55.11 40.44 -34.96
C PRO A 54 -54.70 41.25 -36.23
N GLY A 55 -54.43 40.55 -37.34
CA GLY A 55 -54.40 41.08 -38.72
C GLY A 55 -53.21 41.95 -39.14
N ALA A 56 -53.03 43.10 -38.48
CA ALA A 56 -51.96 44.07 -38.79
C ALA A 56 -50.58 43.69 -38.20
N LEU A 57 -50.50 42.55 -37.51
CA LEU A 57 -49.44 42.21 -36.55
C LEU A 57 -48.69 40.90 -36.93
N ARG A 58 -48.43 40.67 -38.21
CA ARG A 58 -47.69 39.51 -38.73
C ARG A 58 -46.17 39.53 -38.43
N SER A 59 -45.73 40.01 -37.25
CA SER A 59 -44.32 39.94 -36.86
C SER A 59 -43.98 38.56 -36.26
N SER A 60 -43.38 37.72 -37.11
CA SER A 60 -42.70 36.41 -36.99
C SER A 60 -42.43 35.65 -35.66
N ALA A 61 -42.95 36.01 -34.49
CA ALA A 61 -42.54 35.39 -33.22
C ALA A 61 -43.65 34.81 -32.33
N ALA A 62 -44.92 35.22 -32.46
CA ALA A 62 -46.01 34.64 -31.67
C ALA A 62 -46.53 33.36 -32.35
N ARG A 63 -46.59 32.25 -31.61
CA ARG A 63 -47.20 31.00 -32.07
C ARG A 63 -48.65 30.96 -31.60
N THR A 64 -49.60 31.12 -32.52
CA THR A 64 -51.01 31.30 -32.18
C THR A 64 -51.94 30.99 -33.36
N ALA A 65 -53.16 30.55 -33.07
CA ALA A 65 -54.25 30.48 -34.03
C ALA A 65 -55.11 31.76 -33.97
N LEU A 66 -55.37 32.37 -35.14
CA LEU A 66 -56.11 33.63 -35.27
C LEU A 66 -57.27 33.49 -36.27
N PRO A 67 -58.30 34.35 -36.15
CA PRO A 67 -59.31 34.50 -37.20
C PRO A 67 -58.75 35.00 -38.52
N SER A 68 -59.28 34.49 -39.64
CA SER A 68 -59.08 35.11 -40.94
C SER A 68 -59.73 36.48 -40.96
N LEU A 69 -58.92 37.50 -41.23
CA LEU A 69 -59.36 38.89 -41.34
C LEU A 69 -59.32 39.22 -42.82
N GLY A 70 -60.46 39.07 -43.48
CA GLY A 70 -60.61 39.20 -44.94
C GLY A 70 -60.48 40.64 -45.47
N GLU A 71 -60.40 41.65 -44.61
CA GLU A 71 -60.32 43.07 -44.97
C GLU A 71 -59.33 43.82 -44.07
N GLU A 72 -58.72 44.89 -44.59
CA GLU A 72 -57.88 45.81 -43.83
C GLU A 72 -58.62 46.32 -42.59
N ILE A 73 -57.92 46.38 -41.44
CA ILE A 73 -58.55 46.83 -40.19
C ILE A 73 -58.78 48.34 -40.29
N SER A 74 -60.06 48.73 -40.31
CA SER A 74 -60.48 50.12 -40.21
C SER A 74 -60.45 50.57 -38.74
N TYR A 75 -59.82 51.71 -38.46
CA TYR A 75 -59.78 52.25 -37.11
C TYR A 75 -60.78 53.40 -36.96
N SER A 76 -61.44 53.45 -35.81
CA SER A 76 -62.32 54.55 -35.41
C SER A 76 -61.89 55.02 -34.03
N VAL A 77 -61.75 56.34 -33.83
CA VAL A 77 -61.36 56.92 -32.55
C VAL A 77 -62.42 57.92 -32.11
N GLU A 78 -62.88 57.76 -30.87
CA GLU A 78 -63.90 58.60 -30.23
C GLU A 78 -63.33 59.20 -28.94
N ALA A 79 -63.45 60.51 -28.75
CA ALA A 79 -63.21 61.18 -27.47
C ALA A 79 -64.55 61.57 -26.84
N SER A 80 -64.78 61.16 -25.59
CA SER A 80 -66.04 61.40 -24.87
C SER A 80 -65.77 61.83 -23.43
N ASP A 81 -66.44 62.89 -22.97
CA ASP A 81 -66.45 63.31 -21.55
C ASP A 81 -67.60 62.70 -20.74
N GLY A 82 -68.49 61.96 -21.42
CA GLY A 82 -69.67 61.33 -20.84
C GLY A 82 -70.98 61.97 -21.28
N GLU A 83 -70.95 63.22 -21.76
CA GLU A 83 -72.11 63.92 -22.33
C GLU A 83 -71.89 64.30 -23.81
N ILE A 84 -70.69 64.78 -24.16
CA ILE A 84 -70.31 65.21 -25.51
C ILE A 84 -69.32 64.21 -26.12
N LYS A 85 -69.53 63.89 -27.40
CA LYS A 85 -68.73 62.94 -28.17
C LYS A 85 -68.14 63.59 -29.41
N TYR A 86 -66.86 63.37 -29.63
CA TYR A 86 -66.12 63.75 -30.83
C TYR A 86 -65.58 62.49 -31.49
N THR A 87 -65.70 62.41 -32.82
CA THR A 87 -65.16 61.31 -33.61
C THR A 87 -64.14 61.85 -34.59
N ALA A 88 -63.02 61.16 -34.76
CA ALA A 88 -61.99 61.49 -35.73
C ALA A 88 -61.77 60.31 -36.70
N ASP A 89 -61.57 60.64 -37.98
CA ASP A 89 -61.06 59.69 -38.95
C ASP A 89 -59.59 59.39 -38.62
N VAL A 90 -59.19 58.13 -38.79
CA VAL A 90 -57.81 57.68 -38.59
C VAL A 90 -57.14 57.56 -39.94
N ASP A 91 -55.96 58.18 -40.09
CA ASP A 91 -55.10 58.00 -41.25
C ASP A 91 -54.68 56.53 -41.33
N ALA A 92 -55.08 55.86 -42.42
CA ALA A 92 -54.82 54.44 -42.63
C ALA A 92 -53.33 54.12 -42.84
N GLU A 93 -52.51 55.06 -43.32
CA GLU A 93 -51.07 54.84 -43.54
C GLU A 93 -50.25 55.02 -42.27
N ASN A 94 -50.60 56.02 -41.45
CA ASN A 94 -49.81 56.41 -40.28
C ASN A 94 -50.44 56.05 -38.93
N LEU A 95 -51.68 55.53 -38.93
CA LEU A 95 -52.51 55.26 -37.74
C LEU A 95 -52.67 56.47 -36.81
N THR A 96 -52.62 57.68 -37.36
CA THR A 96 -52.77 58.94 -36.62
C THR A 96 -54.19 59.49 -36.72
N PHE A 97 -54.66 60.15 -35.67
CA PHE A 97 -55.94 60.86 -35.66
C PHE A 97 -55.75 62.27 -35.08
N SER A 98 -56.64 63.18 -35.47
CA SER A 98 -56.77 64.47 -34.80
C SER A 98 -58.23 64.80 -34.66
N PHE A 99 -58.62 65.15 -33.45
CA PHE A 99 -59.85 65.86 -33.23
C PHE A 99 -59.62 67.35 -33.54
N GLY A 100 -60.68 68.06 -33.88
CA GLY A 100 -60.66 69.52 -33.91
C GLY A 100 -60.63 70.09 -32.48
N ASP A 101 -61.30 71.22 -32.30
CA ASP A 101 -61.45 71.87 -31.00
C ASP A 101 -62.49 71.14 -30.13
N LEU A 102 -62.06 70.51 -29.04
CA LEU A 102 -62.93 69.93 -28.01
C LEU A 102 -63.32 71.01 -27.00
N ALA A 103 -64.61 71.12 -26.69
CA ALA A 103 -65.09 72.03 -25.65
C ALA A 103 -64.62 71.62 -24.26
N VAL A 104 -64.11 72.57 -23.48
CA VAL A 104 -63.64 72.36 -22.11
C VAL A 104 -64.17 73.44 -21.17
N VAL A 105 -64.24 73.15 -19.87
CA VAL A 105 -64.57 74.15 -18.85
C VAL A 105 -63.30 74.69 -18.17
N GLU A 106 -63.41 75.84 -17.51
CA GLU A 106 -62.27 76.53 -16.86
C GLU A 106 -61.52 75.66 -15.82
N GLY A 107 -62.23 74.71 -15.19
CA GLY A 107 -61.66 73.73 -14.26
C GLY A 107 -61.01 72.49 -14.89
N GLY A 108 -61.09 72.35 -16.21
CA GLY A 108 -60.70 71.15 -16.97
C GLY A 108 -61.84 70.13 -17.14
N THR A 109 -61.87 69.46 -18.30
CA THR A 109 -62.85 68.42 -18.65
C THR A 109 -62.10 67.11 -18.91
N GLU A 110 -62.52 66.01 -18.26
CA GLU A 110 -61.95 64.69 -18.48
C GLU A 110 -62.53 64.07 -19.76
N TYR A 111 -61.66 63.71 -20.71
CA TYR A 111 -62.03 63.01 -21.93
C TYR A 111 -61.45 61.59 -21.92
N THR A 112 -62.30 60.60 -22.20
CA THR A 112 -61.89 59.23 -22.52
C THR A 112 -61.80 59.08 -24.04
N ILE A 113 -60.59 58.85 -24.53
CA ILE A 113 -60.26 58.60 -25.93
C ILE A 113 -60.21 57.10 -26.15
N THR A 114 -61.11 56.59 -26.98
CA THR A 114 -61.27 55.16 -27.26
C THR A 114 -60.97 54.90 -28.73
N ALA A 115 -60.02 54.01 -29.00
CA ALA A 115 -59.72 53.52 -30.34
C ALA A 115 -60.30 52.11 -30.53
N THR A 116 -61.11 51.93 -31.57
CA THR A 116 -61.68 50.62 -31.96
C THR A 116 -61.27 50.29 -33.38
N GLY A 117 -60.55 49.18 -33.56
CA GLY A 117 -60.23 48.62 -34.87
C GLY A 117 -61.27 47.57 -35.27
N LYS A 118 -61.86 47.72 -36.46
CA LYS A 118 -62.91 46.86 -37.02
C LYS A 118 -62.45 46.25 -38.34
N SER A 119 -62.68 44.94 -38.52
CA SER A 119 -62.54 44.23 -39.80
C SER A 119 -63.92 43.70 -40.20
N GLY A 120 -64.39 44.00 -41.41
CA GLY A 120 -65.75 43.64 -41.86
C GLY A 120 -66.88 44.16 -40.94
N GLY A 121 -66.67 45.29 -40.24
CA GLY A 121 -67.62 45.86 -39.27
C GLY A 121 -67.59 45.25 -37.86
N VAL A 122 -66.81 44.20 -37.62
CA VAL A 122 -66.65 43.56 -36.30
C VAL A 122 -65.45 44.16 -35.57
N ALA A 123 -65.64 44.60 -34.32
CA ALA A 123 -64.56 45.11 -33.49
C ALA A 123 -63.61 43.97 -33.09
N VAL A 124 -62.34 44.08 -33.51
CA VAL A 124 -61.28 43.09 -33.27
C VAL A 124 -60.13 43.66 -32.44
N LEU A 125 -60.03 44.99 -32.36
CA LEU A 125 -59.03 45.71 -31.58
C LEU A 125 -59.70 46.82 -30.76
N PHE A 126 -59.25 47.00 -29.53
CA PHE A 126 -59.76 48.04 -28.64
C PHE A 126 -58.69 48.57 -27.70
N GLY A 127 -58.70 49.88 -27.50
CA GLY A 127 -57.80 50.60 -26.62
C GLY A 127 -58.51 51.83 -26.07
N LYS A 128 -58.17 52.23 -24.85
CA LYS A 128 -58.68 53.46 -24.25
C LYS A 128 -57.62 54.16 -23.43
N VAL A 129 -57.63 55.49 -23.47
CA VAL A 129 -56.81 56.39 -22.65
C VAL A 129 -57.73 57.50 -22.13
N THR A 130 -57.58 57.89 -20.87
CA THR A 130 -58.40 58.93 -20.25
C THR A 130 -57.50 60.05 -19.74
N GLU A 131 -57.81 61.30 -20.08
CA GLU A 131 -57.01 62.47 -19.72
C GLU A 131 -57.86 63.71 -19.47
N THR A 132 -57.39 64.62 -18.61
CA THR A 132 -58.09 65.87 -18.27
C THR A 132 -57.53 67.05 -19.06
N LEU A 133 -58.35 67.67 -19.90
CA LEU A 133 -57.97 68.77 -20.80
C LEU A 133 -58.46 70.12 -20.26
N ARG A 134 -57.61 71.14 -20.33
CA ARG A 134 -57.89 72.53 -19.93
C ARG A 134 -57.92 73.47 -21.14
N PRO A 135 -58.50 74.67 -21.00
CA PRO A 135 -58.60 75.61 -22.11
C PRO A 135 -57.22 75.96 -22.71
N GLY A 136 -57.06 75.78 -24.02
CA GLY A 136 -55.82 76.03 -24.76
C GLY A 136 -54.85 74.85 -24.82
N ASP A 137 -55.15 73.71 -24.20
CA ASP A 137 -54.28 72.54 -24.26
C ASP A 137 -54.16 71.99 -25.69
N ALA A 138 -52.93 71.60 -26.05
CA ALA A 138 -52.62 70.84 -27.26
C ALA A 138 -52.07 69.48 -26.83
N PHE A 139 -52.95 68.48 -26.77
CA PHE A 139 -52.63 67.17 -26.22
C PHE A 139 -52.36 66.15 -27.33
N PHE A 140 -51.23 65.45 -27.23
CA PHE A 140 -50.89 64.33 -28.10
C PHE A 140 -50.95 63.02 -27.30
N CYS A 141 -51.72 62.03 -27.76
CA CYS A 141 -51.79 60.73 -27.09
C CYS A 141 -51.51 59.55 -28.01
N GLU A 142 -50.96 58.51 -27.41
CA GLU A 142 -50.85 57.20 -28.04
C GLU A 142 -51.90 56.29 -27.40
N VAL A 143 -52.83 55.76 -28.20
CA VAL A 143 -53.89 54.87 -27.70
C VAL A 143 -53.50 53.42 -27.98
N PRO A 144 -52.98 52.68 -26.97
CA PRO A 144 -52.62 51.29 -27.14
C PRO A 144 -53.87 50.43 -27.31
N VAL A 145 -54.01 49.80 -28.47
CA VAL A 145 -55.05 48.80 -28.77
C VAL A 145 -54.53 47.39 -28.57
N LYS A 146 -55.40 46.53 -28.07
CA LYS A 146 -55.22 45.08 -27.87
C LYS A 146 -56.40 44.30 -28.46
N PRO A 147 -56.33 42.98 -28.64
CA PRO A 147 -57.46 42.19 -29.11
C PRO A 147 -58.73 42.47 -28.30
N TYR A 148 -59.84 42.72 -28.98
CA TYR A 148 -61.09 43.12 -28.34
C TYR A 148 -61.82 41.89 -27.79
N MET A 149 -61.81 41.74 -26.46
CA MET A 149 -62.41 40.63 -25.74
C MET A 149 -63.72 41.06 -25.06
N ASP A 150 -64.79 41.19 -25.85
CA ASP A 150 -66.15 41.50 -25.35
C ASP A 150 -66.95 40.20 -25.04
N SER A 151 -68.00 40.30 -24.23
CA SER A 151 -68.93 39.21 -23.96
C SER A 151 -69.63 38.74 -25.25
N GLY A 152 -69.55 37.44 -25.54
CA GLY A 152 -70.11 36.80 -26.74
C GLY A 152 -69.30 35.57 -27.17
N THR A 153 -69.72 34.92 -28.26
CA THR A 153 -69.08 33.69 -28.75
C THR A 153 -68.48 33.87 -30.15
N GLY A 154 -67.38 33.17 -30.41
CA GLY A 154 -66.77 33.00 -31.73
C GLY A 154 -66.66 31.52 -32.09
N ASN A 155 -66.42 31.23 -33.37
CA ASN A 155 -66.21 29.85 -33.83
C ASN A 155 -64.71 29.61 -34.03
N VAL A 156 -64.24 28.41 -33.71
CA VAL A 156 -62.92 27.91 -34.07
C VAL A 156 -63.11 26.84 -35.13
N ARG A 157 -62.31 26.88 -36.19
CA ARG A 157 -62.27 25.90 -37.27
C ARG A 157 -60.82 25.70 -37.72
N LEU A 158 -60.04 24.96 -36.95
CA LEU A 158 -58.63 24.72 -37.25
C LEU A 158 -58.43 23.37 -37.92
N GLU A 159 -57.71 23.38 -39.04
CA GLU A 159 -57.32 22.18 -39.77
C GLU A 159 -55.87 21.82 -39.46
N ILE A 160 -55.62 20.53 -39.27
CA ILE A 160 -54.29 19.97 -39.02
C ILE A 160 -54.08 18.79 -39.97
N ASP A 161 -53.11 18.90 -40.87
CA ASP A 161 -52.75 17.84 -41.80
C ASP A 161 -51.83 16.81 -41.10
N VAL A 162 -52.26 15.55 -41.11
CA VAL A 162 -51.49 14.42 -40.57
C VAL A 162 -51.36 13.29 -41.61
N SER A 163 -51.61 13.58 -42.88
CA SER A 163 -51.78 12.60 -43.97
C SER A 163 -50.56 11.70 -44.21
N GLU A 164 -49.37 12.18 -43.88
CA GLU A 164 -48.11 11.42 -44.00
C GLU A 164 -47.83 10.49 -42.80
N THR A 165 -48.69 10.49 -41.78
CA THR A 165 -48.43 9.86 -40.48
C THR A 165 -49.35 8.67 -40.21
N GLU A 166 -49.06 7.96 -39.12
CA GLU A 166 -49.94 6.91 -38.58
C GLU A 166 -50.98 7.43 -37.58
N ILE A 167 -51.12 8.75 -37.44
CA ILE A 167 -52.12 9.40 -36.59
C ILE A 167 -53.52 9.10 -37.12
N LYS A 168 -54.45 8.86 -36.20
CA LYS A 168 -55.86 8.55 -36.47
C LYS A 168 -56.83 9.44 -35.71
N SER A 169 -56.39 10.18 -34.69
CA SER A 169 -57.20 11.19 -34.00
C SER A 169 -56.34 12.20 -33.23
N CYS A 170 -56.95 13.29 -32.75
CA CYS A 170 -56.35 14.25 -31.84
C CYS A 170 -57.32 14.61 -30.69
N ALA A 171 -56.78 14.74 -29.48
CA ALA A 171 -57.47 15.35 -28.35
C ALA A 171 -56.96 16.79 -28.16
N ILE A 172 -57.89 17.73 -27.98
CA ILE A 172 -57.57 19.16 -27.81
C ILE A 172 -58.13 19.63 -26.47
N GLU A 173 -57.23 20.03 -25.57
CA GLU A 173 -57.57 20.58 -24.25
C GLU A 173 -57.36 22.09 -24.26
N LEU A 174 -58.34 22.85 -23.76
CA LEU A 174 -58.28 24.31 -23.62
C LEU A 174 -58.27 24.71 -22.15
N ASP A 175 -57.54 25.76 -21.77
CA ASP A 175 -57.55 26.35 -20.43
C ASP A 175 -58.99 26.61 -19.95
N GLY A 176 -59.48 25.75 -19.05
CA GLY A 176 -60.90 25.62 -18.70
C GLY A 176 -61.46 24.18 -18.71
N GLY A 177 -60.65 23.18 -19.11
CA GLY A 177 -60.93 21.75 -18.94
C GLY A 177 -61.86 21.13 -19.99
N SER A 178 -62.20 21.87 -21.04
CA SER A 178 -62.99 21.32 -22.16
C SER A 178 -62.06 20.55 -23.09
N VAL A 179 -62.33 19.24 -23.28
CA VAL A 179 -61.58 18.37 -24.20
C VAL A 179 -62.47 18.01 -25.39
N SER A 180 -61.94 18.17 -26.60
CA SER A 180 -62.59 17.72 -27.84
C SER A 180 -61.75 16.61 -28.49
N SER A 181 -62.38 15.48 -28.81
CA SER A 181 -61.78 14.39 -29.61
C SER A 181 -62.13 14.60 -31.09
N CYS A 182 -61.11 14.73 -31.93
CA CYS A 182 -61.23 14.97 -33.36
C CYS A 182 -60.63 13.79 -34.14
N PRO A 183 -61.43 12.96 -34.85
CA PRO A 183 -60.91 11.89 -35.69
C PRO A 183 -60.22 12.45 -36.95
N VAL A 184 -59.32 11.66 -37.53
CA VAL A 184 -58.77 11.93 -38.86
C VAL A 184 -59.82 11.59 -39.93
N ASP A 185 -60.04 12.51 -40.87
CA ASP A 185 -60.98 12.33 -41.97
C ASP A 185 -60.40 11.45 -43.11
N SER A 186 -61.16 11.31 -44.20
CA SER A 186 -60.76 10.50 -45.36
C SER A 186 -59.54 11.04 -46.11
N ASP A 187 -59.22 12.32 -45.95
CA ASP A 187 -58.14 13.02 -46.64
C ASP A 187 -56.87 13.11 -45.77
N GLY A 188 -56.90 12.53 -44.55
CA GLY A 188 -55.77 12.52 -43.64
C GLY A 188 -55.65 13.79 -42.79
N LYS A 189 -56.75 14.53 -42.63
CA LYS A 189 -56.78 15.81 -41.90
C LYS A 189 -57.62 15.71 -40.62
N ILE A 190 -57.30 16.56 -39.66
CA ILE A 190 -58.03 16.71 -38.40
C ILE A 190 -58.68 18.08 -38.39
N LEU A 191 -59.99 18.12 -38.20
CA LEU A 191 -60.75 19.36 -38.09
C LEU A 191 -61.21 19.59 -36.65
N PHE A 192 -60.73 20.68 -36.04
CA PHE A 192 -61.21 21.16 -34.76
C PHE A 192 -62.24 22.26 -34.98
N GLU A 193 -63.52 21.92 -34.80
CA GLU A 193 -64.63 22.87 -34.91
C GLU A 193 -65.36 23.02 -33.57
N LYS A 194 -65.40 24.24 -33.02
CA LYS A 194 -66.05 24.52 -31.73
C LYS A 194 -66.48 25.98 -31.59
N THR A 195 -67.68 26.21 -31.04
CA THR A 195 -68.10 27.54 -30.60
C THR A 195 -67.62 27.76 -29.17
N LEU A 196 -66.86 28.83 -28.95
CA LEU A 196 -66.27 29.19 -27.66
C LEU A 196 -66.60 30.64 -27.32
N ASP A 197 -66.54 30.98 -26.03
CA ASP A 197 -66.61 32.38 -25.62
C ASP A 197 -65.42 33.15 -26.20
N SER A 198 -65.60 34.44 -26.47
CA SER A 198 -64.50 35.29 -26.93
C SER A 198 -63.41 35.33 -25.86
N GLY A 199 -62.17 34.98 -26.23
CA GLY A 199 -61.08 34.83 -25.28
C GLY A 199 -59.79 34.32 -25.92
N CYS A 200 -58.72 34.28 -25.13
CA CYS A 200 -57.46 33.60 -25.48
C CYS A 200 -57.39 32.31 -24.68
N TYR A 201 -57.26 31.18 -25.36
CA TYR A 201 -57.16 29.86 -24.74
C TYR A 201 -55.77 29.28 -24.99
N ASP A 202 -55.08 28.83 -23.95
CA ASP A 202 -53.93 27.96 -24.14
C ASP A 202 -54.43 26.55 -24.46
N ALA A 203 -54.03 26.04 -25.61
CA ALA A 203 -54.51 24.80 -26.18
C ALA A 203 -53.40 23.75 -26.25
N VAL A 204 -53.68 22.54 -25.78
CA VAL A 204 -52.81 21.36 -25.90
C VAL A 204 -53.40 20.45 -26.96
N PHE A 205 -52.62 20.16 -28.01
CA PHE A 205 -53.00 19.27 -29.09
C PHE A 205 -52.23 17.96 -28.95
N SER A 206 -52.93 16.86 -28.67
CA SER A 206 -52.35 15.53 -28.42
C SER A 206 -52.85 14.56 -29.50
N PHE A 207 -51.95 13.89 -30.24
CA PHE A 207 -52.28 13.08 -31.42
C PHE A 207 -52.10 11.58 -31.17
N TYR A 208 -53.04 10.74 -31.61
CA TYR A 208 -53.11 9.31 -31.25
C TYR A 208 -53.16 8.35 -32.44
N SER A 209 -52.70 7.12 -32.24
CA SER A 209 -52.68 6.04 -33.25
C SER A 209 -54.03 5.38 -33.55
N THR A 210 -55.10 5.73 -32.83
CA THR A 210 -56.45 5.16 -32.96
C THR A 210 -57.48 6.21 -33.38
N ALA A 211 -58.55 5.78 -34.05
CA ALA A 211 -59.56 6.69 -34.61
C ALA A 211 -60.39 7.45 -33.57
N ASP A 212 -60.37 6.98 -32.32
CA ASP A 212 -60.95 7.66 -31.18
C ASP A 212 -59.82 8.02 -30.21
N SER A 213 -59.62 9.31 -29.96
CA SER A 213 -58.55 9.81 -29.07
C SER A 213 -58.79 9.44 -27.61
N SER A 214 -59.99 8.94 -27.29
CA SER A 214 -60.34 8.36 -25.98
C SER A 214 -60.22 6.83 -25.93
N SER A 215 -59.81 6.18 -27.04
CA SER A 215 -59.65 4.72 -27.14
C SER A 215 -58.45 4.22 -26.34
N ALA A 216 -58.65 3.10 -25.63
CA ALA A 216 -57.64 2.45 -24.79
C ALA A 216 -56.41 1.91 -25.56
N ASP A 217 -56.52 1.67 -26.87
CA ASP A 217 -55.42 1.20 -27.73
C ASP A 217 -54.60 2.36 -28.34
N GLY A 218 -54.99 3.62 -28.06
CA GLY A 218 -54.35 4.82 -28.61
C GLY A 218 -52.99 5.11 -27.99
N VAL A 219 -51.94 5.11 -28.81
CA VAL A 219 -50.60 5.57 -28.43
C VAL A 219 -50.48 7.05 -28.78
N LEU A 220 -49.98 7.90 -27.88
CA LEU A 220 -49.66 9.30 -28.18
C LEU A 220 -48.45 9.36 -29.14
N LEU A 221 -48.65 9.96 -30.30
CA LEU A 221 -47.69 10.04 -31.41
C LEU A 221 -47.08 11.42 -31.59
N TYR A 222 -47.76 12.48 -31.14
CA TYR A 222 -47.26 13.86 -31.17
C TYR A 222 -48.00 14.71 -30.14
N GLU A 223 -47.36 15.75 -29.61
CA GLU A 223 -48.03 16.78 -28.80
C GLU A 223 -47.37 18.13 -29.06
N PHE A 224 -48.20 19.17 -29.17
CA PHE A 224 -47.73 20.56 -29.12
C PHE A 224 -48.73 21.46 -28.38
N ARG A 225 -48.27 22.67 -28.01
CA ARG A 225 -49.06 23.68 -27.29
C ARG A 225 -49.06 24.99 -28.04
N GLU A 226 -50.23 25.60 -28.17
CA GLU A 226 -50.42 26.87 -28.88
C GLU A 226 -51.55 27.69 -28.27
N SER A 227 -51.51 29.02 -28.41
CA SER A 227 -52.60 29.89 -27.96
C SER A 227 -53.64 30.08 -29.07
N VAL A 228 -54.91 29.81 -28.78
CA VAL A 228 -56.05 29.95 -29.69
C VAL A 228 -56.85 31.20 -29.31
N HIS A 229 -56.84 32.21 -30.18
CA HIS A 229 -57.62 33.43 -29.98
C HIS A 229 -58.99 33.30 -30.63
N VAL A 230 -60.05 33.53 -29.85
CA VAL A 230 -61.43 33.49 -30.29
C VAL A 230 -62.01 34.90 -30.21
N CYS A 231 -62.43 35.43 -31.36
CA CYS A 231 -63.09 36.71 -31.46
C CYS A 231 -64.58 36.52 -31.71
N LYS A 232 -65.42 37.29 -31.01
CA LYS A 232 -66.88 37.30 -31.17
C LYS A 232 -67.29 37.38 -32.64
N SER A 233 -68.17 36.47 -33.05
CA SER A 233 -68.75 36.38 -34.41
C SER A 233 -67.75 36.16 -35.57
N LEU A 234 -66.48 35.87 -35.29
CA LEU A 234 -65.48 35.49 -36.28
C LEU A 234 -65.15 33.99 -36.20
N VAL A 235 -64.44 33.49 -37.22
CA VAL A 235 -63.95 32.11 -37.29
C VAL A 235 -62.43 32.10 -37.16
N THR A 236 -61.89 31.49 -36.10
CA THR A 236 -60.46 31.21 -35.91
C THR A 236 -60.04 30.01 -36.76
N ASP A 237 -59.38 30.25 -37.89
CA ASP A 237 -59.14 29.24 -38.94
C ASP A 237 -57.69 29.15 -39.44
N SER A 238 -56.79 30.03 -38.99
CA SER A 238 -55.45 30.16 -39.56
C SER A 238 -54.36 30.09 -38.47
N TRP A 239 -53.28 29.37 -38.74
CA TRP A 239 -52.12 29.29 -37.85
C TRP A 239 -51.09 30.35 -38.18
N PHE A 240 -50.49 30.94 -37.15
CA PHE A 240 -49.46 31.97 -37.29
C PHE A 240 -48.29 31.68 -36.35
N GLY A 241 -47.07 31.94 -36.84
CA GLY A 241 -45.83 31.76 -36.11
C GLY A 241 -44.86 30.81 -36.81
N SER A 242 -43.62 30.75 -36.32
CA SER A 242 -42.59 29.81 -36.82
C SER A 242 -42.46 28.63 -35.86
N SER A 243 -42.95 27.47 -36.29
CA SER A 243 -42.84 26.18 -35.60
C SER A 243 -42.50 25.08 -36.59
N ALA A 244 -41.99 23.94 -36.13
CA ALA A 244 -41.64 22.83 -37.02
C ALA A 244 -42.85 22.21 -37.72
N TYR A 245 -44.06 22.43 -37.20
CA TYR A 245 -45.35 21.95 -37.69
C TYR A 245 -46.25 23.06 -38.28
N ILE A 246 -45.81 24.31 -38.34
CA ILE A 246 -46.57 25.40 -38.97
C ILE A 246 -45.82 25.82 -40.24
N THR A 247 -46.46 25.73 -41.41
CA THR A 247 -45.86 26.11 -42.68
C THR A 247 -45.84 27.63 -42.85
N THR A 248 -45.06 28.12 -43.82
CA THR A 248 -45.03 29.55 -44.17
C THR A 248 -46.39 30.09 -44.63
N ASP A 249 -47.28 29.20 -45.08
CA ASP A 249 -48.62 29.52 -45.58
C ASP A 249 -49.69 29.46 -44.49
N GLY A 250 -49.31 29.18 -43.23
CA GLY A 250 -50.22 29.15 -42.08
C GLY A 250 -51.01 27.86 -41.93
N GLU A 251 -50.56 26.78 -42.57
CA GLU A 251 -51.10 25.42 -42.40
C GLU A 251 -50.36 24.71 -41.27
N CYS A 252 -51.09 23.93 -40.46
CA CYS A 252 -50.49 23.06 -39.46
C CYS A 252 -50.29 21.66 -40.05
N VAL A 253 -49.05 21.25 -40.29
CA VAL A 253 -48.69 19.96 -40.89
C VAL A 253 -47.81 19.16 -39.93
N ILE A 254 -48.34 18.04 -39.45
CA ILE A 254 -47.58 17.07 -38.66
C ILE A 254 -47.00 16.05 -39.62
N THR A 255 -45.73 16.24 -39.97
CA THR A 255 -45.03 15.33 -40.89
C THR A 255 -44.67 14.01 -40.21
N LYS A 256 -44.44 12.97 -41.02
CA LYS A 256 -43.91 11.69 -40.53
C LYS A 256 -42.60 11.87 -39.76
N THR A 257 -41.74 12.79 -40.19
CA THR A 257 -40.47 13.09 -39.51
C THR A 257 -40.67 13.66 -38.11
N LEU A 258 -41.73 14.45 -37.88
CA LEU A 258 -42.04 15.00 -36.56
C LEU A 258 -42.57 13.91 -35.64
N VAL A 259 -43.45 13.03 -36.14
CA VAL A 259 -43.96 11.88 -35.40
C VAL A 259 -42.85 10.88 -35.08
N ASP A 260 -42.04 10.52 -36.08
CA ASP A 260 -40.92 9.59 -35.92
C ASP A 260 -39.87 10.11 -34.93
N LYS A 261 -39.76 11.43 -34.75
CA LYS A 261 -38.87 12.08 -33.78
C LYS A 261 -39.53 12.38 -32.43
N PHE A 262 -40.86 12.30 -32.33
CA PHE A 262 -41.56 12.65 -31.11
C PHE A 262 -41.55 11.46 -30.17
N ALA A 263 -40.77 11.61 -29.12
CA ALA A 263 -40.66 10.68 -28.02
C ALA A 263 -40.99 11.41 -26.73
N LEU A 264 -41.95 10.89 -25.95
CA LEU A 264 -42.09 11.30 -24.55
C LEU A 264 -40.83 10.90 -23.80
N SER A 265 -39.88 11.83 -23.66
CA SER A 265 -38.65 11.59 -22.91
C SER A 265 -38.88 11.49 -21.40
N ARG A 266 -40.07 11.86 -20.91
CA ARG A 266 -40.50 11.75 -19.51
C ARG A 266 -41.83 11.01 -19.44
N ILE A 267 -41.82 9.82 -18.83
CA ILE A 267 -42.96 8.91 -18.77
C ILE A 267 -43.28 8.62 -17.31
N TYR A 268 -44.48 8.93 -16.84
CA TYR A 268 -44.91 8.68 -15.47
C TYR A 268 -45.51 7.28 -15.31
N VAL A 269 -45.24 6.63 -14.18
CA VAL A 269 -45.84 5.37 -13.75
C VAL A 269 -46.42 5.51 -12.35
N SER A 270 -47.61 4.96 -12.08
CA SER A 270 -48.25 5.06 -10.75
C SER A 270 -49.27 3.94 -10.49
N SER A 271 -49.48 3.61 -9.22
CA SER A 271 -50.56 2.71 -8.78
C SER A 271 -51.93 3.40 -8.62
N LYS A 272 -52.00 4.74 -8.75
CA LYS A 272 -53.15 5.58 -8.36
C LYS A 272 -54.29 5.63 -9.40
N LYS A 273 -54.14 5.06 -10.60
CA LYS A 273 -55.15 5.08 -11.68
C LYS A 273 -55.38 3.68 -12.29
N SER A 274 -56.51 3.49 -13.00
CA SER A 274 -56.87 2.21 -13.63
C SER A 274 -56.35 2.09 -15.08
N ASP A 275 -56.09 0.86 -15.52
CA ASP A 275 -55.49 0.42 -16.81
C ASP A 275 -56.16 0.91 -18.13
N SER A 276 -57.06 1.89 -18.09
CA SER A 276 -57.97 2.18 -19.22
C SER A 276 -57.71 3.50 -19.96
N LYS A 277 -56.76 4.37 -19.53
CA LYS A 277 -56.54 5.72 -20.10
C LYS A 277 -55.09 6.22 -20.18
N GLU A 278 -54.11 5.33 -20.02
CA GLU A 278 -52.74 5.72 -19.68
C GLU A 278 -51.94 6.22 -20.89
N THR A 279 -51.51 7.49 -20.87
CA THR A 279 -50.67 8.11 -21.91
C THR A 279 -49.20 8.25 -21.50
N GLY A 280 -48.86 7.87 -20.27
CA GLY A 280 -47.52 8.07 -19.71
C GLY A 280 -47.25 9.52 -19.29
N THR A 281 -48.24 10.39 -19.34
CA THR A 281 -48.17 11.74 -18.76
C THR A 281 -48.40 11.69 -17.25
N ARG A 282 -48.08 12.77 -16.52
CA ARG A 282 -48.34 12.82 -15.07
C ARG A 282 -49.82 12.72 -14.73
N ALA A 283 -50.69 13.26 -15.59
CA ALA A 283 -52.13 13.19 -15.43
C ALA A 283 -52.65 11.77 -15.65
N GLU A 284 -52.15 11.05 -16.66
CA GLU A 284 -52.53 9.67 -16.98
C GLU A 284 -51.29 8.74 -17.03
N PRO A 285 -50.69 8.42 -15.87
CA PRO A 285 -49.47 7.62 -15.79
C PRO A 285 -49.74 6.15 -16.15
N TYR A 286 -48.72 5.44 -16.63
CA TYR A 286 -48.82 4.00 -16.86
C TYR A 286 -48.86 3.20 -15.56
N LYS A 287 -49.58 2.07 -15.50
CA LYS A 287 -49.64 1.24 -14.29
C LYS A 287 -48.39 0.41 -14.02
N SER A 288 -47.45 0.30 -14.97
CA SER A 288 -46.23 -0.47 -14.76
C SER A 288 -45.05 0.06 -15.56
N VAL A 289 -43.84 -0.22 -15.05
CA VAL A 289 -42.60 0.05 -15.78
C VAL A 289 -42.58 -0.73 -17.10
N ALA A 290 -43.06 -1.97 -17.11
CA ALA A 290 -43.12 -2.80 -18.32
C ALA A 290 -44.01 -2.18 -19.41
N ARG A 291 -45.14 -1.56 -19.04
CA ARG A 291 -46.00 -0.84 -20.00
C ARG A 291 -45.28 0.39 -20.55
N ALA A 292 -44.59 1.15 -19.70
CA ALA A 292 -43.81 2.33 -20.12
C ALA A 292 -42.75 1.99 -21.18
N MET A 293 -42.17 0.79 -21.13
CA MET A 293 -41.19 0.33 -22.15
C MET A 293 -41.78 0.22 -23.56
N ASN A 294 -43.11 0.10 -23.72
CA ASN A 294 -43.76 0.07 -25.03
C ASN A 294 -43.85 1.46 -25.68
N ALA A 295 -43.66 2.54 -24.91
CA ALA A 295 -43.72 3.92 -25.40
C ALA A 295 -42.37 4.44 -25.93
N LEU A 296 -41.33 3.61 -25.91
CA LEU A 296 -40.01 3.94 -26.44
C LEU A 296 -40.01 3.86 -27.98
N LEU A 297 -39.64 4.95 -28.65
CA LEU A 297 -39.81 5.13 -30.09
C LEU A 297 -38.51 5.53 -30.82
N ASP A 298 -37.55 6.15 -30.14
CA ASP A 298 -36.35 6.72 -30.73
C ASP A 298 -35.05 6.20 -30.07
N LYS A 299 -34.17 5.63 -30.90
CA LYS A 299 -32.88 5.06 -30.49
C LYS A 299 -31.87 6.08 -29.95
N ASP A 300 -32.01 7.36 -30.31
CA ASP A 300 -31.06 8.41 -29.93
C ASP A 300 -31.54 9.23 -28.72
N THR A 301 -32.75 8.94 -28.21
CA THR A 301 -33.36 9.64 -27.08
C THR A 301 -33.00 8.98 -25.74
N ASP A 302 -32.65 9.83 -24.75
CA ASP A 302 -32.49 9.46 -23.34
C ASP A 302 -33.86 9.58 -22.62
N TYR A 303 -34.41 8.46 -22.14
CA TYR A 303 -35.75 8.43 -21.54
C TYR A 303 -35.69 8.42 -20.02
N THR A 304 -36.66 9.06 -19.36
CA THR A 304 -36.85 9.06 -17.91
C THR A 304 -38.22 8.51 -17.54
N ILE A 305 -38.25 7.42 -16.78
CA ILE A 305 -39.45 6.83 -16.18
C ILE A 305 -39.60 7.35 -14.75
N LEU A 306 -40.69 8.06 -14.47
CA LEU A 306 -40.98 8.71 -13.20
C LEU A 306 -42.01 7.92 -12.41
N VAL A 307 -41.59 7.32 -11.30
CA VAL A 307 -42.48 6.60 -10.38
C VAL A 307 -43.17 7.60 -9.46
N ASP A 308 -44.50 7.72 -9.54
CA ASP A 308 -45.31 8.60 -8.68
C ASP A 308 -46.05 7.77 -7.62
N GLY A 309 -45.55 7.84 -6.38
CA GLY A 309 -46.03 7.11 -5.22
C GLY A 309 -45.41 5.71 -5.08
N GLU A 310 -46.11 4.84 -4.34
CA GLU A 310 -45.74 3.44 -4.16
C GLU A 310 -46.35 2.59 -5.28
N LEU A 311 -45.52 2.10 -6.19
CA LEU A 311 -45.91 1.16 -7.24
C LEU A 311 -45.70 -0.27 -6.75
N THR A 312 -46.81 -0.98 -6.50
CA THR A 312 -46.80 -2.35 -5.96
C THR A 312 -46.74 -3.41 -7.06
N GLY A 313 -46.11 -4.54 -6.74
CA GLY A 313 -45.94 -5.68 -7.63
C GLY A 313 -44.60 -5.67 -8.37
N ALA A 314 -44.18 -6.86 -8.80
CA ALA A 314 -42.93 -7.05 -9.53
C ALA A 314 -42.93 -6.29 -10.87
N GLN A 315 -41.87 -5.54 -11.11
CA GLN A 315 -41.64 -4.78 -12.34
C GLN A 315 -40.57 -5.46 -13.19
N THR A 316 -40.60 -5.23 -14.50
CA THR A 316 -39.60 -5.79 -15.43
C THR A 316 -39.34 -4.82 -16.57
N ILE A 317 -38.05 -4.58 -16.85
CA ILE A 317 -37.54 -4.04 -18.10
C ILE A 317 -37.04 -5.24 -18.91
N PRO A 318 -37.80 -5.67 -19.94
CA PRO A 318 -37.51 -6.90 -20.66
C PRO A 318 -36.29 -6.76 -21.59
N ASP A 319 -35.70 -7.89 -21.99
CA ASP A 319 -34.66 -7.96 -23.04
C ASP A 319 -35.23 -7.68 -24.45
N THR A 320 -36.55 -7.84 -24.59
CA THR A 320 -37.35 -7.56 -25.79
C THR A 320 -37.78 -6.10 -25.92
N LEU A 321 -37.09 -5.14 -25.30
CA LEU A 321 -37.30 -3.71 -25.58
C LEU A 321 -37.37 -3.48 -27.09
N LYS A 322 -38.33 -2.66 -27.53
CA LYS A 322 -38.59 -2.44 -28.95
C LYS A 322 -37.30 -2.12 -29.69
N LYS A 323 -36.94 -2.97 -30.65
CA LYS A 323 -35.85 -2.75 -31.59
C LYS A 323 -36.40 -2.13 -32.87
N ASP A 324 -35.61 -1.28 -33.51
CA ASP A 324 -35.92 -0.78 -34.86
C ASP A 324 -35.69 -1.88 -35.92
N GLY A 325 -35.95 -1.55 -37.19
CA GLY A 325 -35.74 -2.47 -38.32
C GLY A 325 -34.29 -2.91 -38.54
N THR A 326 -33.31 -2.33 -37.80
CA THR A 326 -31.90 -2.67 -37.84
C THR A 326 -31.46 -3.56 -36.67
N GLY A 327 -32.34 -3.81 -35.69
CA GLY A 327 -32.04 -4.58 -34.49
C GLY A 327 -31.45 -3.75 -33.33
N ALA A 328 -31.38 -2.42 -33.46
CA ALA A 328 -30.97 -1.51 -32.40
C ALA A 328 -32.16 -1.14 -31.51
N TYR A 329 -31.93 -0.91 -30.21
CA TYR A 329 -32.99 -0.52 -29.29
C TYR A 329 -33.53 0.88 -29.59
N LYS A 330 -34.84 1.08 -29.41
CA LYS A 330 -35.51 2.39 -29.51
C LYS A 330 -35.34 3.25 -28.25
N ALA A 331 -34.15 3.22 -27.65
CA ALA A 331 -33.72 4.10 -26.57
C ALA A 331 -32.19 4.11 -26.48
N LYS A 332 -31.63 5.28 -26.21
CA LYS A 332 -30.18 5.43 -25.96
C LYS A 332 -29.82 5.05 -24.52
N SER A 333 -30.62 5.54 -23.57
CA SER A 333 -30.51 5.20 -22.14
C SER A 333 -31.87 5.31 -21.45
N LEU A 334 -31.99 4.66 -20.30
CA LEU A 334 -33.17 4.75 -19.44
C LEU A 334 -32.78 5.28 -18.06
N THR A 335 -33.52 6.25 -17.53
CA THR A 335 -33.44 6.67 -16.13
C THR A 335 -34.74 6.30 -15.43
N ILE A 336 -34.70 5.59 -14.31
CA ILE A 336 -35.87 5.36 -13.44
C ILE A 336 -35.72 6.21 -12.20
N SER A 337 -36.71 7.06 -11.91
CA SER A 337 -36.62 7.99 -10.80
C SER A 337 -37.94 8.20 -10.09
N GLY A 338 -37.91 8.53 -8.79
CA GLY A 338 -39.09 9.01 -8.08
C GLY A 338 -39.54 10.37 -8.62
N ALA A 339 -40.83 10.52 -8.89
CA ALA A 339 -41.44 11.74 -9.39
C ALA A 339 -41.32 12.93 -8.42
N THR A 340 -41.24 12.65 -7.12
CA THR A 340 -41.01 13.62 -6.04
C THR A 340 -39.54 14.00 -5.87
N GLY A 341 -38.63 13.35 -6.59
CA GLY A 341 -37.19 13.56 -6.46
C GLY A 341 -36.61 13.04 -5.15
N ASN A 342 -37.28 12.11 -4.45
CA ASN A 342 -36.77 11.47 -3.24
C ASN A 342 -37.32 10.04 -3.06
N THR A 343 -36.92 9.37 -1.98
CA THR A 343 -37.27 7.96 -1.70
C THR A 343 -38.69 7.72 -1.18
N THR A 344 -39.58 8.73 -1.18
CA THR A 344 -41.01 8.52 -0.88
C THR A 344 -41.72 7.78 -2.00
N ASP A 345 -41.26 7.95 -3.23
CA ASP A 345 -41.67 7.11 -4.35
C ASP A 345 -40.92 5.78 -4.29
N SER A 346 -41.64 4.69 -4.56
CA SER A 346 -41.07 3.37 -4.40
C SER A 346 -41.62 2.34 -5.38
N LEU A 347 -40.76 1.40 -5.73
CA LEU A 347 -41.15 0.12 -6.29
C LEU A 347 -41.22 -0.89 -5.14
N LYS A 348 -42.34 -1.58 -5.00
CA LYS A 348 -42.58 -2.52 -3.91
C LYS A 348 -43.07 -3.86 -4.42
N GLY A 349 -42.21 -4.88 -4.40
CA GLY A 349 -42.49 -6.20 -4.99
C GLY A 349 -43.72 -6.91 -4.42
N GLY A 350 -44.07 -6.62 -3.16
CA GLY A 350 -45.15 -7.27 -2.43
C GLY A 350 -44.58 -8.39 -1.56
N PHE A 351 -44.41 -8.15 -0.26
CA PHE A 351 -43.87 -9.14 0.67
C PHE A 351 -44.98 -10.08 1.15
N THR A 352 -45.52 -10.90 0.26
CA THR A 352 -46.49 -11.94 0.64
C THR A 352 -46.07 -13.30 0.10
N SER A 353 -46.44 -14.37 0.81
CA SER A 353 -46.25 -15.75 0.36
C SER A 353 -46.94 -16.06 -0.98
N SER A 354 -47.85 -15.18 -1.43
CA SER A 354 -48.59 -15.25 -2.70
C SER A 354 -48.04 -14.37 -3.83
N SER A 355 -47.10 -13.45 -3.56
CA SER A 355 -46.46 -12.57 -4.56
C SER A 355 -44.94 -12.79 -4.58
N ASN A 356 -44.55 -13.95 -5.12
CA ASN A 356 -43.15 -14.35 -5.25
C ASN A 356 -42.49 -13.64 -6.44
N GLY A 357 -41.45 -12.84 -6.19
CA GLY A 357 -40.63 -12.25 -7.23
C GLY A 357 -39.72 -11.12 -6.77
N THR A 358 -38.65 -10.92 -7.55
CA THR A 358 -37.81 -9.72 -7.53
C THR A 358 -38.64 -8.46 -7.77
N THR A 359 -38.42 -7.39 -7.00
CA THR A 359 -39.15 -6.12 -7.18
C THR A 359 -38.95 -5.50 -8.57
N LEU A 360 -37.71 -5.49 -9.08
CA LEU A 360 -37.40 -5.00 -10.43
C LEU A 360 -36.38 -5.93 -11.13
N LYS A 361 -36.74 -6.42 -12.32
CA LYS A 361 -35.82 -7.15 -13.19
C LYS A 361 -35.38 -6.26 -14.35
N ILE A 362 -34.07 -6.15 -14.60
CA ILE A 362 -33.51 -5.42 -15.73
C ILE A 362 -32.78 -6.40 -16.63
N LEU A 363 -33.36 -6.68 -17.79
CA LEU A 363 -32.88 -7.71 -18.73
C LEU A 363 -32.35 -7.13 -20.05
N THR A 364 -32.53 -5.83 -20.26
CA THR A 364 -32.11 -5.13 -21.47
C THR A 364 -30.61 -4.81 -21.48
N ASP A 365 -30.00 -4.71 -22.67
CA ASP A 365 -28.65 -4.16 -22.84
C ASP A 365 -28.64 -2.61 -22.94
N VAL A 366 -29.80 -1.95 -22.97
CA VAL A 366 -29.88 -0.47 -22.86
C VAL A 366 -29.43 -0.06 -21.44
N PRO A 367 -28.45 0.85 -21.29
CA PRO A 367 -28.00 1.29 -19.97
C PRO A 367 -29.13 1.90 -19.14
N VAL A 368 -29.27 1.45 -17.89
CA VAL A 368 -30.30 1.93 -16.96
C VAL A 368 -29.69 2.64 -15.76
N THR A 369 -30.12 3.86 -15.48
CA THR A 369 -29.79 4.61 -14.25
C THR A 369 -30.99 4.64 -13.32
N ILE A 370 -30.81 4.39 -12.03
CA ILE A 370 -31.84 4.50 -10.99
C ILE A 370 -31.40 5.59 -10.02
N LYS A 371 -32.31 6.52 -9.71
CA LYS A 371 -32.03 7.63 -8.78
C LYS A 371 -33.27 8.12 -8.06
N ASN A 372 -33.12 8.63 -6.84
CA ASN A 372 -34.22 9.16 -6.03
C ASN A 372 -35.42 8.20 -5.96
N LEU A 373 -35.17 6.91 -5.73
CA LEU A 373 -36.20 5.88 -5.80
C LEU A 373 -35.90 4.78 -4.78
N LYS A 374 -36.93 4.37 -4.03
CA LYS A 374 -36.82 3.23 -3.12
C LYS A 374 -37.26 1.93 -3.80
N ILE A 375 -36.42 0.91 -3.80
CA ILE A 375 -36.73 -0.46 -4.23
C ILE A 375 -36.83 -1.33 -2.97
N THR A 376 -38.03 -1.81 -2.67
CA THR A 376 -38.31 -2.49 -1.41
C THR A 376 -39.31 -3.63 -1.55
N GLY A 377 -39.51 -4.38 -0.47
CA GLY A 377 -40.62 -5.31 -0.38
C GLY A 377 -40.58 -6.47 -1.37
N GLY A 378 -39.42 -6.80 -1.95
CA GLY A 378 -39.27 -7.94 -2.85
C GLY A 378 -39.02 -9.25 -2.10
N TYR A 379 -39.59 -10.34 -2.61
CA TYR A 379 -39.52 -11.68 -2.00
C TYR A 379 -39.30 -12.73 -3.09
N ALA A 380 -38.03 -13.02 -3.41
CA ALA A 380 -37.69 -14.06 -4.38
C ALA A 380 -37.59 -15.44 -3.68
N ALA A 381 -38.71 -16.17 -3.63
CA ALA A 381 -38.88 -17.39 -2.84
C ALA A 381 -38.35 -18.67 -3.51
N SER A 382 -38.06 -18.65 -4.82
CA SER A 382 -37.46 -19.81 -5.50
C SER A 382 -35.94 -19.74 -5.46
N SER A 383 -35.28 -20.87 -5.23
CA SER A 383 -33.81 -20.98 -5.29
C SER A 383 -33.22 -20.64 -6.66
N SER A 384 -34.06 -20.56 -7.71
CA SER A 384 -33.71 -20.19 -9.08
C SER A 384 -33.84 -18.69 -9.40
N ALA A 385 -34.41 -17.87 -8.51
CA ALA A 385 -34.60 -16.44 -8.72
C ALA A 385 -33.71 -15.64 -7.75
N GLY A 386 -32.62 -15.06 -8.26
CA GLY A 386 -31.75 -14.18 -7.49
C GLY A 386 -32.31 -12.76 -7.37
N GLY A 387 -31.83 -12.00 -6.38
CA GLY A 387 -32.12 -10.56 -6.28
C GLY A 387 -33.50 -10.31 -5.69
N GLY A 388 -33.61 -10.15 -4.37
CA GLY A 388 -34.90 -9.83 -3.74
C GLY A 388 -35.45 -8.49 -4.25
N GLY A 389 -34.62 -7.45 -4.26
CA GLY A 389 -35.00 -6.13 -4.78
C GLY A 389 -34.76 -5.99 -6.27
N LEU A 390 -33.54 -6.25 -6.71
CA LEU A 390 -33.10 -6.01 -8.08
C LEU A 390 -32.39 -7.24 -8.66
N TYR A 391 -32.77 -7.65 -9.86
CA TYR A 391 -32.05 -8.65 -10.65
C TYR A 391 -31.54 -7.99 -11.93
N VAL A 392 -30.22 -7.96 -12.08
CA VAL A 392 -29.49 -7.23 -13.11
C VAL A 392 -28.91 -8.21 -14.11
N LYS A 393 -29.39 -8.13 -15.34
CA LYS A 393 -28.87 -8.82 -16.53
C LYS A 393 -28.66 -7.82 -17.69
N GLY A 394 -28.54 -6.54 -17.34
CA GLY A 394 -28.14 -5.41 -18.19
C GLY A 394 -27.14 -4.52 -17.46
N ASP A 395 -26.64 -3.46 -18.10
CA ASP A 395 -25.77 -2.48 -17.42
C ASP A 395 -26.61 -1.48 -16.61
N VAL A 396 -26.36 -1.39 -15.29
CA VAL A 396 -27.17 -0.62 -14.34
C VAL A 396 -26.31 0.28 -13.48
N THR A 397 -26.77 1.52 -13.28
CA THR A 397 -26.18 2.49 -12.34
C THR A 397 -27.20 2.85 -11.27
N LEU A 398 -26.85 2.66 -9.99
CA LEU A 398 -27.57 3.26 -8.86
C LEU A 398 -26.84 4.54 -8.46
N SER A 399 -27.55 5.67 -8.52
CA SER A 399 -26.98 7.00 -8.25
C SER A 399 -27.73 7.69 -7.10
N GLU A 400 -27.53 8.99 -6.94
CA GLU A 400 -28.06 9.81 -5.85
C GLU A 400 -29.52 9.46 -5.47
N GLY A 401 -29.76 9.21 -4.18
CA GLY A 401 -31.09 8.93 -3.65
C GLY A 401 -31.69 7.58 -4.07
N ALA A 402 -30.95 6.71 -4.76
CA ALA A 402 -31.37 5.32 -4.95
C ALA A 402 -31.25 4.54 -3.63
N LEU A 403 -32.33 3.88 -3.20
CA LEU A 403 -32.37 3.12 -1.96
C LEU A 403 -32.90 1.70 -2.20
N VAL A 404 -32.04 0.68 -2.12
CA VAL A 404 -32.45 -0.73 -2.17
C VAL A 404 -32.54 -1.26 -0.75
N SER A 405 -33.76 -1.45 -0.23
CA SER A 405 -33.93 -1.81 1.17
C SER A 405 -35.09 -2.72 1.51
N GLY A 406 -34.94 -3.51 2.58
CA GLY A 406 -36.00 -4.38 3.09
C GLY A 406 -36.43 -5.45 2.09
N ASN A 407 -35.49 -5.95 1.28
CA ASN A 407 -35.74 -7.00 0.32
C ASN A 407 -35.22 -8.35 0.83
N TYR A 408 -35.83 -9.43 0.33
CA TYR A 408 -35.52 -10.78 0.74
C TYR A 408 -35.41 -11.73 -0.43
N THR A 409 -34.49 -12.68 -0.32
CA THR A 409 -34.38 -13.80 -1.25
C THR A 409 -34.13 -15.12 -0.51
N ALA A 410 -34.70 -16.20 -1.05
CA ALA A 410 -34.37 -17.58 -0.72
C ALA A 410 -33.35 -18.19 -1.70
N SER A 411 -32.73 -17.36 -2.56
CA SER A 411 -31.59 -17.69 -3.42
C SER A 411 -30.41 -16.77 -3.05
N CYS A 412 -29.63 -16.26 -4.01
CA CYS A 412 -28.55 -15.31 -3.74
C CYS A 412 -29.00 -13.84 -3.95
N GLY A 413 -28.32 -12.89 -3.30
CA GLY A 413 -28.53 -11.44 -3.49
C GLY A 413 -29.80 -10.93 -2.82
N GLY A 414 -29.77 -10.66 -1.51
CA GLY A 414 -30.95 -10.19 -0.77
C GLY A 414 -31.49 -8.88 -1.33
N GLY A 415 -30.61 -7.90 -1.56
CA GLY A 415 -30.94 -6.66 -2.24
C GLY A 415 -30.84 -6.81 -3.75
N ILE A 416 -29.63 -7.10 -4.24
CA ILE A 416 -29.29 -7.07 -5.67
C ILE A 416 -28.59 -8.36 -6.08
N TYR A 417 -28.96 -8.90 -7.23
CA TYR A 417 -28.22 -9.95 -7.92
C TYR A 417 -27.74 -9.40 -9.26
N ASN A 418 -26.43 -9.33 -9.45
CA ASN A 418 -25.80 -8.99 -10.72
C ASN A 418 -25.35 -10.26 -11.45
N ASP A 419 -25.98 -10.53 -12.60
CA ASP A 419 -25.72 -11.68 -13.45
C ASP A 419 -24.88 -11.28 -14.66
N SER A 420 -23.56 -11.45 -14.55
CA SER A 420 -22.60 -11.36 -15.65
C SER A 420 -22.51 -9.99 -16.36
N LYS A 421 -23.07 -8.91 -15.78
CA LYS A 421 -23.10 -7.56 -16.35
C LYS A 421 -22.44 -6.51 -15.46
N THR A 422 -22.49 -5.23 -15.85
CA THR A 422 -21.92 -4.13 -15.05
C THR A 422 -22.98 -3.54 -14.13
N LEU A 423 -22.69 -3.54 -12.83
CA LEU A 423 -23.46 -2.81 -11.83
C LEU A 423 -22.59 -1.71 -11.23
N THR A 424 -23.00 -0.46 -11.38
CA THR A 424 -22.34 0.71 -10.79
C THR A 424 -23.16 1.26 -9.63
N ILE A 425 -22.51 1.49 -8.49
CA ILE A 425 -23.06 2.12 -7.30
C ILE A 425 -22.30 3.43 -7.09
N GLU A 426 -22.97 4.55 -7.27
CA GLU A 426 -22.38 5.88 -7.15
C GLU A 426 -22.67 6.50 -5.77
N ASP A 427 -22.08 7.67 -5.54
CA ASP A 427 -22.31 8.41 -4.32
C ASP A 427 -23.80 8.78 -4.12
N GLY A 428 -24.24 8.80 -2.87
CA GLY A 428 -25.64 9.02 -2.51
C GLY A 428 -26.59 7.83 -2.72
N ALA A 429 -26.11 6.69 -3.23
CA ALA A 429 -26.87 5.44 -3.24
C ALA A 429 -26.74 4.67 -1.91
N GLU A 430 -27.81 4.01 -1.48
CA GLU A 430 -27.83 3.18 -0.27
C GLU A 430 -28.42 1.78 -0.52
N ILE A 431 -27.72 0.75 -0.03
CA ILE A 431 -28.19 -0.64 -0.02
C ILE A 431 -28.27 -1.08 1.45
N SER A 432 -29.48 -1.24 1.99
CA SER A 432 -29.63 -1.48 3.43
C SER A 432 -30.78 -2.37 3.87
N GLY A 433 -30.57 -3.13 4.94
CA GLY A 433 -31.65 -3.94 5.53
C GLY A 433 -32.15 -5.07 4.63
N ASN A 434 -31.33 -5.54 3.68
CA ASN A 434 -31.70 -6.66 2.82
C ASN A 434 -31.22 -7.98 3.41
N TYR A 435 -31.95 -9.06 3.14
CA TYR A 435 -31.70 -10.36 3.74
C TYR A 435 -31.65 -11.49 2.70
N GLU A 436 -30.54 -12.21 2.68
CA GLU A 436 -30.38 -13.46 1.97
C GLU A 436 -30.55 -14.64 2.93
N LYS A 437 -31.44 -15.57 2.57
CA LYS A 437 -31.71 -16.84 3.28
C LYS A 437 -31.53 -18.05 2.36
N GLY A 438 -30.65 -17.93 1.37
CA GLY A 438 -30.47 -18.89 0.30
C GLY A 438 -29.87 -20.22 0.73
N VAL A 439 -29.42 -20.99 -0.24
CA VAL A 439 -28.77 -22.30 -0.04
C VAL A 439 -27.25 -22.16 -0.06
N SER A 440 -26.51 -23.23 0.25
CA SER A 440 -25.05 -23.20 0.27
C SER A 440 -24.45 -22.69 -1.04
N ASN A 441 -23.35 -21.93 -0.95
CA ASN A 441 -22.70 -21.19 -2.05
C ASN A 441 -23.52 -20.04 -2.68
N CYS A 442 -24.60 -19.61 -2.03
CA CYS A 442 -25.19 -18.28 -2.19
C CYS A 442 -24.70 -17.34 -1.09
N GLY A 443 -25.08 -16.07 -1.18
CA GLY A 443 -24.76 -15.04 -0.21
C GLY A 443 -25.08 -13.65 -0.76
N GLY A 444 -24.44 -12.63 -0.22
CA GLY A 444 -24.62 -11.26 -0.70
C GLY A 444 -25.92 -10.68 -0.17
N GLY A 445 -26.05 -10.57 1.15
CA GLY A 445 -27.24 -10.02 1.81
C GLY A 445 -27.66 -8.69 1.17
N GLY A 446 -26.69 -7.82 0.87
CA GLY A 446 -26.87 -6.65 0.03
C GLY A 446 -26.78 -7.00 -1.46
N ILE A 447 -25.60 -7.41 -1.93
CA ILE A 447 -25.27 -7.58 -3.35
C ILE A 447 -24.61 -8.93 -3.58
N PHE A 448 -25.12 -9.71 -4.54
CA PHE A 448 -24.45 -10.88 -5.08
C PHE A 448 -23.98 -10.59 -6.50
N ASN A 449 -22.67 -10.60 -6.74
CA ASN A 449 -22.05 -10.37 -8.04
C ASN A 449 -21.54 -11.69 -8.63
N TYR A 450 -22.26 -12.23 -9.61
CA TYR A 450 -21.93 -13.49 -10.27
C TYR A 450 -21.35 -13.22 -11.65
N LYS A 451 -20.05 -13.47 -11.84
CA LYS A 451 -19.32 -13.29 -13.11
C LYS A 451 -19.38 -11.89 -13.72
N GLY A 452 -20.02 -10.93 -13.06
CA GLY A 452 -20.18 -9.55 -13.50
C GLY A 452 -19.08 -8.63 -12.99
N THR A 453 -19.18 -7.37 -13.41
CA THR A 453 -18.34 -6.28 -12.91
C THR A 453 -19.16 -5.40 -11.95
N LEU A 454 -18.76 -5.32 -10.70
CA LEU A 454 -19.32 -4.41 -9.70
C LEU A 454 -18.38 -3.21 -9.56
N ILE A 455 -18.90 -2.00 -9.73
CA ILE A 455 -18.16 -0.75 -9.55
C ILE A 455 -18.86 0.03 -8.45
N ILE A 456 -18.15 0.36 -7.38
CA ILE A 456 -18.65 1.16 -6.28
C ILE A 456 -17.74 2.38 -6.17
N SER A 457 -18.24 3.53 -6.60
CA SER A 457 -17.52 4.81 -6.58
C SER A 457 -17.93 5.71 -5.40
N GLY A 458 -18.89 5.26 -4.59
CA GLY A 458 -19.42 5.96 -3.42
C GLY A 458 -20.57 5.18 -2.78
N GLY A 459 -21.28 5.83 -1.85
CA GLY A 459 -22.50 5.28 -1.25
C GLY A 459 -22.30 4.39 -0.02
N VAL A 460 -23.41 3.85 0.48
CA VAL A 460 -23.48 3.16 1.79
C VAL A 460 -24.11 1.79 1.66
N ILE A 461 -23.41 0.75 2.14
CA ILE A 461 -23.93 -0.63 2.21
C ILE A 461 -23.91 -1.08 3.66
N LYS A 462 -25.08 -1.12 4.32
CA LYS A 462 -25.17 -1.34 5.77
C LYS A 462 -26.39 -2.18 6.16
N ASN A 463 -26.38 -2.79 7.35
CA ASN A 463 -27.52 -3.55 7.88
C ASN A 463 -28.00 -4.71 6.99
N ASN A 464 -27.18 -5.19 6.05
CA ASN A 464 -27.55 -6.34 5.24
C ASN A 464 -27.14 -7.65 5.92
N SER A 465 -27.91 -8.70 5.69
CA SER A 465 -27.74 -10.00 6.35
C SER A 465 -27.73 -11.11 5.31
N ALA A 466 -26.82 -12.07 5.44
CA ALA A 466 -26.80 -13.32 4.68
C ALA A 466 -26.76 -14.49 5.67
N ASP A 467 -27.51 -15.56 5.42
CA ASP A 467 -27.37 -16.80 6.21
C ASP A 467 -26.13 -17.60 5.80
N HIS A 468 -25.59 -17.32 4.61
CA HIS A 468 -24.31 -17.82 4.12
C HIS A 468 -23.28 -16.69 4.11
N ASP A 469 -22.52 -16.47 3.02
CA ASP A 469 -21.38 -15.55 3.07
C ASP A 469 -21.70 -14.14 2.54
N GLY A 470 -20.86 -13.16 2.87
CA GLY A 470 -20.92 -11.81 2.30
C GLY A 470 -22.17 -11.05 2.73
N GLY A 471 -22.17 -10.50 3.94
CA GLY A 471 -23.35 -9.81 4.46
C GLY A 471 -23.71 -8.60 3.61
N ALA A 472 -22.69 -7.83 3.20
CA ALA A 472 -22.83 -6.73 2.25
C ALA A 472 -22.71 -7.22 0.80
N ILE A 473 -21.57 -7.82 0.45
CA ILE A 473 -21.21 -8.16 -0.93
C ILE A 473 -20.69 -9.60 -0.96
N TYR A 474 -21.19 -10.39 -1.90
CA TYR A 474 -20.59 -11.67 -2.27
C TYR A 474 -20.19 -11.60 -3.74
N THR A 475 -18.92 -11.81 -4.04
CA THR A 475 -18.42 -11.92 -5.42
C THR A 475 -18.07 -13.37 -5.73
N LYS A 476 -18.67 -13.91 -6.80
CA LYS A 476 -18.41 -15.26 -7.31
C LYS A 476 -17.92 -15.17 -8.75
N GLU A 477 -16.64 -15.45 -8.96
CA GLU A 477 -15.98 -15.41 -10.28
C GLU A 477 -16.09 -14.05 -11.01
N GLY A 478 -16.56 -13.00 -10.34
CA GLY A 478 -16.71 -11.64 -10.88
C GLY A 478 -15.56 -10.72 -10.47
N THR A 479 -15.61 -9.48 -10.96
CA THR A 479 -14.66 -8.43 -10.53
C THR A 479 -15.39 -7.32 -9.80
N CYS A 480 -14.82 -6.83 -8.71
CA CYS A 480 -15.35 -5.71 -7.93
C CYS A 480 -14.29 -4.61 -7.79
N TYR A 481 -14.68 -3.36 -8.05
CA TYR A 481 -13.88 -2.16 -7.84
C TYR A 481 -14.59 -1.29 -6.81
N ILE A 482 -13.91 -0.93 -5.73
CA ILE A 482 -14.47 -0.13 -4.64
C ILE A 482 -13.53 1.06 -4.40
N TYR A 483 -14.01 2.28 -4.58
CA TYR A 483 -13.22 3.51 -4.49
C TYR A 483 -14.11 4.72 -4.16
N GLY A 484 -13.52 5.91 -4.07
CA GLY A 484 -14.23 7.11 -3.62
C GLY A 484 -14.69 7.01 -2.16
N ASN A 485 -15.76 7.72 -1.83
CA ASN A 485 -16.29 7.81 -0.47
C ASN A 485 -17.32 6.70 -0.18
N THR A 486 -16.84 5.46 -0.04
CA THR A 486 -17.70 4.30 0.21
C THR A 486 -17.65 3.84 1.67
N LEU A 487 -18.81 3.62 2.28
CA LEU A 487 -18.94 2.98 3.58
C LEU A 487 -19.60 1.60 3.45
N ILE A 488 -18.89 0.54 3.88
CA ILE A 488 -19.43 -0.82 3.99
C ILE A 488 -19.49 -1.20 5.47
N GLY A 489 -20.71 -1.17 6.01
CA GLY A 489 -21.03 -1.44 7.40
C GLY A 489 -21.40 -0.17 8.17
N LYS A 490 -20.84 -0.03 9.37
CA LYS A 490 -21.11 1.10 10.26
C LYS A 490 -19.81 1.83 10.54
N ASP A 491 -19.81 3.14 10.37
CA ASP A 491 -18.66 3.98 10.75
C ASP A 491 -18.50 3.94 12.28
N VAL A 492 -17.51 3.17 12.74
CA VAL A 492 -17.21 2.96 14.16
C VAL A 492 -15.72 3.21 14.36
N THR A 493 -15.37 3.84 15.47
CA THR A 493 -13.98 4.16 15.85
C THR A 493 -13.57 3.51 17.18
N ALA A 494 -14.46 2.72 17.79
CA ALA A 494 -14.25 2.03 19.06
C ALA A 494 -14.16 0.52 18.87
N ALA A 495 -13.50 -0.16 19.82
CA ALA A 495 -13.29 -1.60 19.79
C ALA A 495 -14.60 -2.37 19.49
N PRO A 496 -14.58 -3.31 18.52
CA PRO A 496 -15.79 -3.92 17.99
C PRO A 496 -16.53 -4.73 19.07
N GLY A 497 -17.79 -4.37 19.30
CA GLY A 497 -18.77 -5.21 20.00
C GLY A 497 -19.31 -6.30 19.06
N GLU A 498 -19.91 -7.35 19.63
CA GLU A 498 -20.41 -8.49 18.84
C GLU A 498 -21.41 -8.06 17.75
N TRP A 499 -22.23 -7.05 18.06
CA TRP A 499 -23.22 -6.51 17.13
C TRP A 499 -23.37 -5.00 17.28
N TYR A 500 -23.16 -4.26 16.19
CA TYR A 500 -23.68 -2.89 16.09
C TYR A 500 -25.00 -2.86 15.34
N ASN A 501 -25.89 -1.96 15.74
CA ASN A 501 -26.97 -1.52 14.88
C ASN A 501 -26.36 -0.74 13.70
N GLY A 502 -26.43 -1.28 12.49
CA GLY A 502 -25.70 -0.81 11.31
C GLY A 502 -24.86 -1.90 10.64
N SER A 503 -24.47 -2.96 11.36
CA SER A 503 -23.54 -3.98 10.84
C SER A 503 -24.14 -4.79 9.70
N ASN A 504 -23.34 -5.04 8.67
CA ASN A 504 -23.61 -6.18 7.78
C ASN A 504 -23.21 -7.48 8.49
N LYS A 505 -23.95 -8.56 8.21
CA LYS A 505 -23.85 -9.84 8.93
C LYS A 505 -23.92 -11.05 7.99
N ALA A 506 -23.04 -12.02 8.20
CA ALA A 506 -23.00 -13.26 7.41
C ALA A 506 -22.44 -14.44 8.23
N GLU A 507 -22.57 -15.66 7.72
CA GLU A 507 -21.82 -16.82 8.20
C GLU A 507 -20.32 -16.68 7.90
N ASN A 508 -19.88 -16.14 6.77
CA ASN A 508 -18.48 -15.73 6.58
C ASN A 508 -18.41 -14.41 5.82
N GLY A 509 -17.40 -13.58 6.09
CA GLY A 509 -17.25 -12.29 5.42
C GLY A 509 -18.40 -11.35 5.78
N GLY A 510 -18.40 -10.86 7.03
CA GLY A 510 -19.50 -10.01 7.54
C GLY A 510 -19.85 -8.85 6.61
N ALA A 511 -18.84 -8.26 5.96
CA ALA A 511 -19.03 -7.39 4.80
C ALA A 511 -18.90 -8.15 3.48
N ILE A 512 -17.68 -8.58 3.13
CA ILE A 512 -17.34 -9.01 1.77
C ILE A 512 -16.93 -10.48 1.78
N CYS A 513 -17.53 -11.29 0.91
CA CYS A 513 -17.04 -12.63 0.57
C CYS A 513 -16.53 -12.65 -0.88
N VAL A 514 -15.38 -13.29 -1.09
CA VAL A 514 -14.78 -13.49 -2.41
C VAL A 514 -14.56 -14.98 -2.63
N ASN A 515 -15.29 -15.53 -3.61
CA ASN A 515 -15.21 -16.92 -4.02
C ASN A 515 -14.89 -17.01 -5.50
N GLY A 516 -13.62 -16.77 -5.82
CA GLY A 516 -13.13 -16.62 -7.19
C GLY A 516 -13.33 -15.19 -7.72
N GLY A 517 -12.55 -14.83 -8.74
CA GLY A 517 -12.53 -13.47 -9.28
C GLY A 517 -11.62 -12.53 -8.47
N ASN A 518 -11.83 -11.21 -8.61
CA ASN A 518 -10.95 -10.18 -8.05
C ASN A 518 -11.75 -9.06 -7.37
N VAL A 519 -11.29 -8.60 -6.21
CA VAL A 519 -11.81 -7.41 -5.54
C VAL A 519 -10.69 -6.40 -5.32
N TYR A 520 -10.86 -5.19 -5.83
CA TYR A 520 -9.91 -4.09 -5.69
C TYR A 520 -10.54 -2.98 -4.85
N ILE A 521 -9.96 -2.71 -3.67
CA ILE A 521 -10.41 -1.69 -2.73
C ILE A 521 -9.39 -0.54 -2.74
N GLY A 522 -9.84 0.67 -3.03
CA GLY A 522 -9.00 1.83 -3.34
C GLY A 522 -8.59 1.92 -4.81
N TYR A 523 -9.30 1.25 -5.73
CA TYR A 523 -8.97 1.22 -7.15
C TYR A 523 -10.19 1.48 -8.03
N LYS A 524 -10.03 2.32 -9.05
CA LYS A 524 -10.96 2.56 -10.15
C LYS A 524 -10.79 1.51 -11.24
N ASN A 525 -11.90 1.22 -11.92
CA ASN A 525 -11.89 0.52 -13.19
C ASN A 525 -11.49 1.49 -14.32
N ASN A 526 -10.33 1.28 -14.94
CA ASN A 526 -9.88 1.99 -16.14
C ASN A 526 -9.87 1.01 -17.32
N ASN A 527 -11.01 0.89 -18.02
CA ASN A 527 -11.19 0.01 -19.17
C ASN A 527 -10.79 -1.46 -18.90
N GLY A 528 -11.21 -2.01 -17.76
CA GLY A 528 -10.92 -3.39 -17.35
C GLY A 528 -9.61 -3.56 -16.57
N THR A 529 -8.85 -2.48 -16.37
CA THR A 529 -7.62 -2.50 -15.55
C THR A 529 -7.83 -1.76 -14.22
N ALA A 530 -7.27 -2.31 -13.14
CA ALA A 530 -7.30 -1.66 -11.84
C ALA A 530 -6.29 -0.51 -11.78
N SER A 531 -6.78 0.72 -11.62
CA SER A 531 -5.97 1.93 -11.41
C SER A 531 -6.24 2.49 -10.03
N LYS A 532 -5.21 2.92 -9.30
CA LYS A 532 -5.38 3.42 -7.93
C LYS A 532 -6.19 4.71 -7.92
N ASP A 533 -6.99 4.89 -6.88
CA ASP A 533 -7.66 6.15 -6.59
C ASP A 533 -6.93 6.88 -5.48
N ASP A 534 -6.30 8.01 -5.81
CA ASP A 534 -5.54 8.79 -4.83
C ASP A 534 -6.44 9.46 -3.78
N GLU A 535 -7.74 9.62 -4.08
CA GLU A 535 -8.74 10.25 -3.23
C GLU A 535 -9.69 9.23 -2.57
N ALA A 536 -9.41 7.92 -2.69
CA ALA A 536 -10.29 6.91 -2.12
C ALA A 536 -10.32 6.99 -0.58
N SER A 537 -11.52 7.06 -0.02
CA SER A 537 -11.79 7.05 1.42
C SER A 537 -12.70 5.89 1.80
N VAL A 538 -12.48 4.73 1.20
CA VAL A 538 -13.29 3.53 1.45
C VAL A 538 -13.11 3.10 2.92
N LYS A 539 -14.20 2.67 3.57
CA LYS A 539 -14.17 2.10 4.92
C LYS A 539 -14.96 0.80 4.95
N VAL A 540 -14.28 -0.31 5.23
CA VAL A 540 -14.94 -1.59 5.53
C VAL A 540 -14.92 -1.80 7.03
N THR A 541 -16.00 -1.39 7.70
CA THR A 541 -15.98 -1.23 9.16
C THR A 541 -17.29 -1.54 9.87
N GLY A 542 -17.18 -1.98 11.13
CA GLY A 542 -18.33 -2.29 11.96
C GLY A 542 -19.13 -3.50 11.47
N ASN A 543 -18.51 -4.43 10.74
CA ASN A 543 -19.16 -5.65 10.25
C ASN A 543 -18.88 -6.84 11.18
N ALA A 544 -19.77 -7.81 11.17
CA ALA A 544 -19.70 -8.96 12.06
C ALA A 544 -20.17 -10.23 11.38
N VAL A 545 -19.74 -11.38 11.88
CA VAL A 545 -20.30 -12.67 11.47
C VAL A 545 -21.27 -13.25 12.53
N LYS A 546 -22.14 -14.17 12.10
CA LYS A 546 -23.32 -14.62 12.87
C LYS A 546 -23.06 -15.75 13.86
N SER A 547 -22.13 -16.67 13.56
CA SER A 547 -21.98 -17.92 14.32
C SER A 547 -20.60 -18.06 14.95
N SER A 548 -20.45 -18.85 15.99
CA SER A 548 -19.14 -19.14 16.62
C SER A 548 -18.17 -19.93 15.73
N SER A 549 -18.62 -20.50 14.61
CA SER A 549 -17.77 -21.17 13.63
C SER A 549 -17.35 -20.27 12.45
N SER A 550 -17.96 -19.09 12.36
CA SER A 550 -17.83 -18.13 11.27
C SER A 550 -16.49 -17.42 11.21
N LYS A 551 -16.07 -17.02 10.01
CA LYS A 551 -14.73 -16.45 9.75
C LYS A 551 -14.79 -15.17 8.92
N GLY A 552 -13.78 -14.30 9.07
CA GLY A 552 -13.68 -13.07 8.30
C GLY A 552 -14.73 -12.05 8.71
N GLY A 553 -14.54 -11.39 9.86
CA GLY A 553 -15.50 -10.40 10.38
C GLY A 553 -15.79 -9.29 9.37
N GLY A 554 -14.74 -8.79 8.70
CA GLY A 554 -14.86 -7.87 7.57
C GLY A 554 -14.92 -8.63 6.24
N ILE A 555 -13.80 -9.25 5.87
CA ILE A 555 -13.61 -9.86 4.55
C ILE A 555 -13.27 -11.35 4.70
N TYR A 556 -13.93 -12.19 3.91
CA TYR A 556 -13.62 -13.61 3.76
C TYR A 556 -13.23 -13.92 2.31
N VAL A 557 -12.02 -14.42 2.11
CA VAL A 557 -11.47 -14.76 0.79
C VAL A 557 -11.33 -16.27 0.70
N ALA A 558 -12.35 -16.95 0.16
CA ALA A 558 -12.30 -18.38 -0.12
C ALA A 558 -11.33 -18.68 -1.27
N ALA A 559 -11.43 -17.90 -2.35
CA ALA A 559 -10.59 -18.01 -3.54
C ALA A 559 -10.53 -16.67 -4.28
N GLY A 560 -9.57 -16.49 -5.18
CA GLY A 560 -9.38 -15.25 -5.93
C GLY A 560 -8.41 -14.28 -5.25
N ILE A 561 -8.47 -13.00 -5.66
CA ILE A 561 -7.55 -11.95 -5.21
C ILE A 561 -8.35 -10.83 -4.56
N VAL A 562 -7.90 -10.37 -3.38
CA VAL A 562 -8.28 -9.09 -2.79
C VAL A 562 -7.06 -8.18 -2.74
N GLN A 563 -7.14 -7.00 -3.33
CA GLN A 563 -6.08 -6.01 -3.31
C GLN A 563 -6.58 -4.70 -2.72
N ILE A 564 -5.84 -4.15 -1.76
CA ILE A 564 -6.26 -3.02 -0.93
C ILE A 564 -5.16 -1.94 -1.00
N ALA A 565 -5.54 -0.68 -1.21
CA ALA A 565 -4.65 0.47 -1.13
C ALA A 565 -5.36 1.72 -0.59
N LYS A 566 -4.63 2.58 0.12
CA LYS A 566 -5.08 3.91 0.60
C LYS A 566 -6.36 3.93 1.45
N THR A 567 -6.76 2.80 1.99
CA THR A 567 -8.07 2.59 2.61
C THR A 567 -7.95 1.72 3.86
N SER A 568 -9.03 1.65 4.64
CA SER A 568 -9.06 0.91 5.90
C SER A 568 -10.08 -0.22 5.92
N VAL A 569 -9.66 -1.36 6.48
CA VAL A 569 -10.53 -2.44 6.94
C VAL A 569 -10.38 -2.51 8.46
N GLY A 570 -11.41 -2.09 9.19
CA GLY A 570 -11.25 -1.96 10.62
C GLY A 570 -12.51 -2.08 11.46
N PHE A 571 -12.33 -2.36 12.74
CA PHE A 571 -13.45 -2.50 13.68
C PHE A 571 -14.46 -3.57 13.26
N ASN A 572 -13.97 -4.66 12.65
CA ASN A 572 -14.79 -5.82 12.31
C ASN A 572 -14.60 -6.95 13.33
N TYR A 573 -15.62 -7.79 13.45
CA TYR A 573 -15.73 -8.78 14.51
C TYR A 573 -15.94 -10.21 14.00
N SER A 574 -15.10 -11.13 14.47
CA SER A 574 -15.23 -12.57 14.28
C SER A 574 -15.14 -13.31 15.63
N PRO A 575 -16.11 -14.18 15.97
CA PRO A 575 -16.04 -15.04 17.15
C PRO A 575 -15.08 -16.23 16.97
N LYS A 576 -14.41 -16.35 15.81
CA LYS A 576 -13.41 -17.40 15.56
C LYS A 576 -12.14 -16.82 14.95
N ASP A 577 -12.05 -16.78 13.63
CA ASP A 577 -10.82 -16.47 12.90
C ASP A 577 -10.99 -15.24 12.01
N GLY A 578 -9.92 -14.45 11.86
CA GLY A 578 -9.84 -13.32 10.93
C GLY A 578 -10.85 -12.23 11.28
N GLY A 579 -10.56 -11.42 12.31
CA GLY A 579 -11.44 -10.33 12.72
C GLY A 579 -11.66 -9.34 11.57
N GLY A 580 -10.56 -8.89 10.96
CA GLY A 580 -10.59 -8.07 9.75
C GLY A 580 -10.75 -8.94 8.50
N ILE A 581 -9.77 -9.80 8.24
CA ILE A 581 -9.69 -10.62 7.03
C ILE A 581 -9.39 -12.07 7.39
N TYR A 582 -10.12 -13.00 6.79
CA TYR A 582 -9.74 -14.41 6.72
C TYR A 582 -9.51 -14.79 5.26
N THR A 583 -8.40 -15.48 4.95
CA THR A 583 -8.08 -15.86 3.57
C THR A 583 -7.57 -17.29 3.42
N THR A 584 -8.08 -17.98 2.41
CA THR A 584 -7.48 -19.15 1.75
C THR A 584 -7.12 -18.85 0.28
N GLY A 585 -7.41 -17.64 -0.20
CA GLY A 585 -6.97 -17.08 -1.49
C GLY A 585 -5.82 -16.08 -1.32
N THR A 586 -5.72 -15.09 -2.20
CA THR A 586 -4.63 -14.10 -2.19
C THR A 586 -5.10 -12.75 -1.67
N VAL A 587 -4.37 -12.17 -0.73
CA VAL A 587 -4.56 -10.79 -0.24
C VAL A 587 -3.29 -9.97 -0.48
N ARG A 588 -3.45 -8.77 -1.04
CA ARG A 588 -2.36 -7.81 -1.26
C ARG A 588 -2.68 -6.49 -0.59
N LEU A 589 -1.87 -6.10 0.38
CA LEU A 589 -1.92 -4.78 1.01
C LEU A 589 -0.81 -3.93 0.39
N MET A 590 -1.19 -2.83 -0.24
CA MET A 590 -0.29 -1.93 -0.96
C MET A 590 -0.49 -0.51 -0.43
N GLU A 591 0.54 0.33 -0.48
CA GLU A 591 0.42 1.81 -0.44
C GLU A 591 -0.65 2.36 0.52
N ASP A 592 -0.28 2.51 1.79
CA ASP A 592 -1.13 3.09 2.84
C ASP A 592 -2.43 2.32 3.11
N ALA A 593 -2.54 1.04 2.71
CA ALA A 593 -3.61 0.16 3.18
C ALA A 593 -3.49 -0.09 4.69
N VAL A 594 -4.59 0.04 5.44
CA VAL A 594 -4.61 -0.10 6.90
C VAL A 594 -5.62 -1.16 7.37
N ILE A 595 -5.17 -2.13 8.16
CA ILE A 595 -6.04 -3.11 8.82
C ILE A 595 -5.98 -2.88 10.33
N LYS A 596 -7.01 -2.30 10.96
CA LYS A 596 -6.93 -1.85 12.37
C LYS A 596 -8.19 -2.07 13.19
N GLY A 597 -8.05 -2.21 14.50
CA GLY A 597 -9.15 -2.29 15.46
C GLY A 597 -10.05 -3.51 15.29
N ASN A 598 -9.61 -4.54 14.57
CA ASN A 598 -10.42 -5.74 14.33
C ASN A 598 -10.26 -6.75 15.47
N LYS A 599 -11.30 -7.55 15.72
CA LYS A 599 -11.30 -8.56 16.80
C LYS A 599 -11.66 -9.94 16.29
N ALA A 600 -10.79 -10.91 16.56
CA ALA A 600 -11.06 -12.33 16.51
C ALA A 600 -11.07 -12.88 17.95
N TYR A 601 -11.82 -13.96 18.23
CA TYR A 601 -11.70 -14.64 19.53
C TYR A 601 -10.59 -15.70 19.53
N SER A 602 -10.31 -16.34 18.40
CA SER A 602 -9.29 -17.39 18.29
C SER A 602 -8.04 -16.87 17.61
N TYR A 603 -8.06 -16.67 16.28
CA TYR A 603 -6.83 -16.51 15.50
C TYR A 603 -6.90 -15.37 14.49
N GLY A 604 -5.87 -14.53 14.44
CA GLY A 604 -5.74 -13.50 13.41
C GLY A 604 -6.71 -12.34 13.63
N GLY A 605 -6.40 -11.45 14.57
CA GLY A 605 -7.28 -10.31 14.89
C GLY A 605 -7.43 -9.41 13.66
N GLY A 606 -6.31 -9.05 13.04
CA GLY A 606 -6.27 -8.34 11.76
C GLY A 606 -6.51 -9.29 10.60
N VAL A 607 -5.58 -10.22 10.38
CA VAL A 607 -5.59 -11.14 9.23
C VAL A 607 -5.30 -12.58 9.68
N HIS A 608 -6.10 -13.53 9.20
CA HIS A 608 -5.83 -14.96 9.30
C HIS A 608 -5.59 -15.54 7.90
N VAL A 609 -4.40 -16.10 7.68
CA VAL A 609 -4.00 -16.77 6.44
C VAL A 609 -3.98 -18.28 6.69
N ASN A 610 -4.78 -19.02 5.92
CA ASN A 610 -4.93 -20.47 6.11
C ASN A 610 -4.74 -21.24 4.80
N LYS A 611 -4.32 -22.51 4.88
CA LYS A 611 -4.19 -23.44 3.72
C LYS A 611 -3.30 -22.80 2.63
N LYS A 612 -3.72 -22.82 1.36
CA LYS A 612 -3.07 -22.11 0.23
C LYS A 612 -3.17 -20.58 0.26
N GLY A 613 -3.60 -20.00 1.37
CA GLY A 613 -3.75 -18.56 1.50
C GLY A 613 -2.41 -17.84 1.37
N SER A 614 -2.42 -16.67 0.75
CA SER A 614 -1.25 -15.78 0.75
C SER A 614 -1.62 -14.36 1.15
N LEU A 615 -0.70 -13.72 1.87
CA LEU A 615 -0.73 -12.30 2.19
C LEU A 615 0.59 -11.67 1.71
N SER A 616 0.48 -10.59 0.96
CA SER A 616 1.63 -9.74 0.62
C SER A 616 1.41 -8.32 1.11
N MET A 617 2.44 -7.72 1.70
CA MET A 617 2.42 -6.34 2.20
C MET A 617 3.56 -5.54 1.56
N ALA A 618 3.24 -4.37 1.00
CA ALA A 618 4.21 -3.49 0.35
C ALA A 618 3.83 -2.00 0.53
N GLY A 619 4.80 -1.12 0.28
CA GLY A 619 4.66 0.30 0.57
C GLY A 619 4.44 0.55 2.06
N ASN A 620 3.79 1.65 2.42
CA ASN A 620 3.49 2.03 3.80
C ASN A 620 2.26 1.30 4.40
N SER A 621 1.92 0.09 3.93
CA SER A 621 0.75 -0.62 4.46
C SER A 621 0.93 -1.01 5.93
N ILE A 622 -0.15 -0.94 6.73
CA ILE A 622 -0.13 -1.14 8.18
C ILE A 622 -1.14 -2.22 8.58
N ILE A 623 -0.71 -3.16 9.43
CA ILE A 623 -1.62 -4.00 10.22
C ILE A 623 -1.49 -3.60 11.69
N GLY A 624 -2.55 -3.01 12.22
CA GLY A 624 -2.67 -2.48 13.57
C GLY A 624 -2.64 -0.96 13.59
N GLY A 625 -2.35 -0.39 14.75
CA GLY A 625 -2.40 1.07 14.98
C GLY A 625 -1.92 1.44 16.37
N SER A 626 -1.63 2.71 16.57
CA SER A 626 -1.03 3.23 17.81
C SER A 626 -2.04 3.93 18.71
N GLU A 627 -3.23 4.26 18.20
CA GLU A 627 -4.27 4.92 18.99
C GLU A 627 -5.13 3.91 19.75
N SER A 628 -5.83 4.40 20.77
CA SER A 628 -6.73 3.57 21.58
C SER A 628 -7.84 2.98 20.71
N GLY A 629 -8.01 1.65 20.79
CA GLY A 629 -9.02 0.92 20.01
C GLY A 629 -8.58 0.52 18.60
N GLU A 630 -7.41 0.97 18.12
CA GLU A 630 -6.88 0.57 16.80
C GLU A 630 -6.11 -0.76 16.82
N ALA A 631 -5.83 -1.30 18.01
CA ALA A 631 -5.19 -2.60 18.14
C ALA A 631 -6.09 -3.68 17.54
N ASN A 632 -5.56 -4.49 16.62
CA ASN A 632 -6.21 -5.74 16.31
C ASN A 632 -6.00 -6.73 17.46
N THR A 633 -7.04 -7.49 17.81
CA THR A 633 -7.04 -8.37 18.99
C THR A 633 -7.46 -9.80 18.66
N ALA A 634 -6.73 -10.81 19.17
CA ALA A 634 -7.07 -12.23 19.08
C ALA A 634 -6.53 -13.04 20.28
N ALA A 635 -6.85 -14.34 20.37
CA ALA A 635 -6.13 -15.20 21.30
C ALA A 635 -4.68 -15.42 20.84
N SER A 636 -4.48 -15.72 19.56
CA SER A 636 -3.16 -15.77 18.93
C SER A 636 -3.11 -15.02 17.61
N GLY A 637 -1.98 -14.40 17.30
CA GLY A 637 -1.82 -13.61 16.07
C GLY A 637 -2.70 -12.36 16.10
N GLY A 638 -2.45 -11.45 17.05
CA GLY A 638 -3.26 -10.24 17.20
C GLY A 638 -3.34 -9.46 15.89
N GLY A 639 -2.20 -9.26 15.24
CA GLY A 639 -2.11 -8.74 13.88
C GLY A 639 -2.38 -9.82 12.83
N VAL A 640 -1.48 -10.79 12.71
CA VAL A 640 -1.48 -11.83 11.66
C VAL A 640 -1.37 -13.21 12.27
N TYR A 641 -2.20 -14.14 11.82
CA TYR A 641 -2.05 -15.58 12.08
C TYR A 641 -1.85 -16.32 10.76
N VAL A 642 -0.82 -17.17 10.68
CA VAL A 642 -0.47 -17.94 9.48
C VAL A 642 -0.52 -19.42 9.83
N ALA A 643 -1.38 -20.19 9.16
CA ALA A 643 -1.48 -21.63 9.37
C ALA A 643 -1.62 -22.42 8.08
N SER A 644 -0.94 -23.56 8.01
CA SER A 644 -1.09 -24.57 6.95
C SER A 644 -1.78 -25.84 7.49
N ASN A 645 -2.18 -26.73 6.59
CA ASN A 645 -2.68 -28.05 6.97
C ASN A 645 -1.51 -29.05 7.04
N SER A 646 -1.27 -29.66 8.20
CA SER A 646 -0.01 -30.34 8.56
C SER A 646 0.35 -31.61 7.78
N THR A 647 -0.43 -32.00 6.75
CA THR A 647 -0.29 -33.32 6.08
C THR A 647 -0.24 -33.28 4.54
N VAL A 648 -0.36 -32.12 3.90
CA VAL A 648 -0.45 -32.02 2.42
C VAL A 648 0.67 -31.14 1.87
N THR A 649 1.59 -31.75 1.12
CA THR A 649 2.61 -31.00 0.35
C THR A 649 1.93 -30.14 -0.73
N GLY A 650 2.28 -28.85 -0.80
CA GLY A 650 1.65 -27.89 -1.72
C GLY A 650 0.36 -27.21 -1.21
N ASP A 651 0.07 -27.28 0.10
CA ASP A 651 -1.00 -26.53 0.79
C ASP A 651 -0.43 -25.50 1.79
N GLU A 652 0.57 -24.74 1.34
CA GLU A 652 1.40 -23.85 2.16
C GLU A 652 0.81 -22.44 2.26
N ALA A 653 0.62 -21.96 3.50
CA ALA A 653 0.23 -20.60 3.78
C ALA A 653 1.47 -19.70 3.79
N THR A 654 1.48 -18.64 2.99
CA THR A 654 2.66 -17.79 2.84
C THR A 654 2.34 -16.33 3.11
N VAL A 655 3.15 -15.68 3.94
CA VAL A 655 3.17 -14.23 4.10
C VAL A 655 4.47 -13.69 3.54
N THR A 656 4.38 -12.66 2.69
CA THR A 656 5.53 -11.90 2.18
C THR A 656 5.42 -10.46 2.66
N PHE A 657 6.39 -10.04 3.48
CA PHE A 657 6.39 -8.76 4.15
C PHE A 657 7.55 -7.91 3.62
N GLY A 658 7.18 -6.82 2.93
CA GLY A 658 8.13 -5.90 2.33
C GLY A 658 8.66 -6.36 0.98
N VAL A 659 9.38 -5.44 0.34
CA VAL A 659 10.11 -5.66 -0.91
C VAL A 659 11.54 -5.19 -0.68
N SER A 660 12.52 -6.02 -1.05
CA SER A 660 13.93 -5.69 -0.89
C SER A 660 14.29 -4.43 -1.68
N GLY A 661 15.00 -3.49 -1.05
CA GLY A 661 15.43 -2.23 -1.67
C GLY A 661 14.35 -1.15 -1.82
N ALA A 662 13.14 -1.35 -1.28
CA ALA A 662 12.08 -0.34 -1.34
C ALA A 662 12.34 0.85 -0.38
N SER A 663 12.07 2.08 -0.83
CA SER A 663 12.26 3.32 -0.04
C SER A 663 11.26 3.49 1.11
N VAL A 664 10.14 2.78 1.03
CA VAL A 664 9.07 2.72 2.03
C VAL A 664 8.75 1.28 2.32
N SER A 665 8.39 0.97 3.56
CA SER A 665 8.24 -0.41 4.01
C SER A 665 7.02 -0.59 4.92
N PRO A 666 6.40 -1.78 4.89
CA PRO A 666 5.18 -2.04 5.64
C PRO A 666 5.44 -2.16 7.14
N SER A 667 4.38 -2.07 7.94
CA SER A 667 4.45 -2.27 9.39
C SER A 667 3.35 -3.20 9.94
N ILE A 668 3.70 -3.99 10.95
CA ILE A 668 2.75 -4.70 11.82
C ILE A 668 2.94 -4.13 13.22
N THR A 669 2.02 -3.28 13.68
CA THR A 669 2.26 -2.49 14.90
C THR A 669 1.07 -2.33 15.81
N GLY A 670 1.31 -2.30 17.13
CA GLY A 670 0.28 -2.00 18.13
C GLY A 670 -0.82 -3.06 18.25
N ASN A 671 -0.57 -4.28 17.79
CA ASN A 671 -1.53 -5.37 17.90
C ASN A 671 -1.43 -6.09 19.25
N SER A 672 -2.49 -6.78 19.65
CA SER A 672 -2.58 -7.44 20.96
C SER A 672 -3.08 -8.87 20.86
N ALA A 673 -2.45 -9.79 21.57
CA ALA A 673 -2.93 -11.16 21.73
C ALA A 673 -3.07 -11.54 23.21
N THR A 674 -3.89 -12.55 23.53
CA THR A 674 -3.98 -13.05 24.92
C THR A 674 -3.11 -14.28 25.18
N SER A 675 -2.66 -15.00 24.16
CA SER A 675 -1.90 -16.24 24.29
C SER A 675 -0.50 -16.13 23.68
N GLY A 676 -0.40 -15.66 22.43
CA GLY A 676 0.87 -15.65 21.71
C GLY A 676 0.84 -14.90 20.38
N GLY A 677 1.99 -14.43 19.92
CA GLY A 677 2.13 -13.70 18.66
C GLY A 677 1.28 -12.43 18.63
N GLY A 678 1.56 -11.47 19.51
CA GLY A 678 0.83 -10.20 19.55
C GLY A 678 0.77 -9.54 18.17
N GLY A 679 1.90 -9.55 17.46
CA GLY A 679 1.99 -9.13 16.06
C GLY A 679 1.68 -10.28 15.10
N VAL A 680 2.50 -11.34 15.14
CA VAL A 680 2.44 -12.45 14.20
C VAL A 680 2.49 -13.80 14.93
N TYR A 681 1.64 -14.74 14.55
CA TYR A 681 1.76 -16.14 14.97
C TYR A 681 1.85 -17.02 13.72
N ILE A 682 2.88 -17.87 13.65
CA ILE A 682 3.13 -18.81 12.56
C ILE A 682 2.94 -20.21 13.13
N ASP A 683 1.95 -20.94 12.63
CA ASP A 683 1.52 -22.24 13.16
C ASP A 683 1.50 -23.33 12.08
N ASN A 684 1.84 -24.56 12.45
CA ASN A 684 1.84 -25.76 11.61
C ASN A 684 2.94 -25.88 10.54
N PHE A 685 3.23 -27.14 10.17
CA PHE A 685 4.19 -27.49 9.13
C PHE A 685 3.75 -26.95 7.76
N GLY A 686 4.55 -26.05 7.17
CA GLY A 686 4.30 -25.44 5.86
C GLY A 686 3.82 -23.98 5.90
N ALA A 687 3.50 -23.45 7.09
CA ALA A 687 3.26 -22.01 7.25
C ALA A 687 4.60 -21.27 7.19
N THR A 688 4.69 -20.27 6.31
CA THR A 688 5.92 -19.50 6.08
C THR A 688 5.65 -18.01 6.15
N PHE A 689 6.48 -17.29 6.89
CA PHE A 689 6.53 -15.83 6.89
C PHE A 689 7.90 -15.37 6.39
N ASN A 690 7.92 -14.63 5.29
CA ASN A 690 9.13 -14.07 4.68
C ASN A 690 9.16 -12.56 4.90
N MET A 691 10.19 -12.07 5.58
CA MET A 691 10.40 -10.66 5.86
C MET A 691 11.61 -10.14 5.08
N HIS A 692 11.35 -9.31 4.07
CA HIS A 692 12.36 -8.70 3.21
C HIS A 692 12.63 -7.23 3.54
N SER A 693 11.73 -6.56 4.25
CA SER A 693 11.90 -5.20 4.80
C SER A 693 10.74 -4.88 5.76
N GLY A 694 10.75 -3.69 6.38
CA GLY A 694 9.65 -3.20 7.22
C GLY A 694 9.86 -3.40 8.71
N THR A 695 8.81 -3.09 9.48
CA THR A 695 8.85 -3.07 10.94
C THR A 695 7.76 -3.91 11.58
N ILE A 696 8.12 -4.69 12.61
CA ILE A 696 7.15 -5.36 13.49
C ILE A 696 7.37 -4.77 14.88
N SER A 697 6.47 -3.90 15.33
CA SER A 697 6.75 -3.09 16.51
C SER A 697 5.60 -2.82 17.44
N ASN A 698 5.88 -2.64 18.73
CA ASN A 698 4.89 -2.28 19.77
C ASN A 698 3.72 -3.27 19.86
N ASN A 699 3.91 -4.52 19.43
CA ASN A 699 2.89 -5.55 19.59
C ASN A 699 3.03 -6.20 20.97
N LYS A 700 1.92 -6.71 21.49
CA LYS A 700 1.90 -7.24 22.86
C LYS A 700 1.11 -8.52 23.04
N VAL A 701 1.54 -9.31 24.02
CA VAL A 701 0.74 -10.36 24.63
C VAL A 701 0.33 -9.94 26.03
N VAL A 702 -0.98 -9.93 26.32
CA VAL A 702 -1.52 -9.44 27.60
C VAL A 702 -1.20 -10.41 28.74
N THR A 703 -1.36 -11.72 28.50
CA THR A 703 -1.09 -12.80 29.46
C THR A 703 -0.14 -13.82 28.85
N GLY A 704 1.11 -13.86 29.29
CA GLY A 704 2.17 -14.69 28.70
C GLY A 704 2.16 -16.14 29.17
N THR A 705 1.09 -16.90 28.88
CA THR A 705 1.02 -18.32 29.29
C THR A 705 1.64 -19.28 28.27
N THR A 706 1.70 -18.93 26.98
CA THR A 706 2.16 -19.89 25.96
C THR A 706 3.07 -19.34 24.84
N GLY A 707 3.28 -18.02 24.71
CA GLY A 707 3.79 -17.45 23.45
C GLY A 707 4.55 -16.11 23.47
N GLY A 708 5.12 -15.76 22.32
CA GLY A 708 5.97 -14.55 22.13
C GLY A 708 5.21 -13.23 21.94
N GLY A 709 5.80 -12.13 22.40
CA GLY A 709 5.18 -10.79 22.39
C GLY A 709 4.93 -10.23 20.99
N GLY A 710 5.96 -10.25 20.14
CA GLY A 710 5.92 -9.82 18.74
C GLY A 710 5.53 -10.95 17.82
N ILE A 711 6.41 -11.95 17.70
CA ILE A 711 6.29 -13.09 16.81
C ILE A 711 6.34 -14.39 17.62
N GLU A 712 5.44 -15.32 17.34
CA GLU A 712 5.56 -16.71 17.77
C GLU A 712 5.65 -17.66 16.58
N ILE A 713 6.55 -18.65 16.66
CA ILE A 713 6.80 -19.63 15.61
C ILE A 713 6.59 -21.04 16.19
N SER A 714 5.51 -21.71 15.81
CA SER A 714 5.18 -23.09 16.19
C SER A 714 5.09 -23.96 14.93
N TYR A 715 5.99 -24.94 14.75
CA TYR A 715 6.06 -25.83 13.57
C TYR A 715 6.25 -25.18 12.18
N GLY A 716 6.07 -23.87 12.05
CA GLY A 716 6.26 -23.12 10.81
C GLY A 716 7.66 -22.52 10.64
N THR A 717 7.84 -21.71 9.60
CA THR A 717 9.14 -21.10 9.25
C THR A 717 9.04 -19.58 9.18
N PHE A 718 9.93 -18.89 9.88
CA PHE A 718 10.15 -17.46 9.74
C PHE A 718 11.50 -17.22 9.05
N ASN A 719 11.47 -16.58 7.87
CA ASN A 719 12.66 -16.16 7.15
C ASN A 719 12.79 -14.64 7.27
N MET A 720 13.88 -14.17 7.88
CA MET A 720 14.15 -12.75 8.02
C MET A 720 15.43 -12.38 7.26
N GLU A 721 15.27 -11.56 6.21
CA GLU A 721 16.38 -11.11 5.36
C GLU A 721 16.81 -9.67 5.67
N CYS A 722 15.86 -8.79 6.01
CA CYS A 722 16.08 -7.41 6.41
C CYS A 722 14.91 -6.90 7.26
N GLY A 723 15.09 -5.76 7.93
CA GLY A 723 14.05 -5.03 8.66
C GLY A 723 14.19 -5.10 10.17
N THR A 724 13.23 -4.52 10.89
CA THR A 724 13.34 -4.27 12.33
C THR A 724 12.18 -4.86 13.13
N ILE A 725 12.49 -5.59 14.20
CA ILE A 725 11.49 -6.03 15.20
C ILE A 725 11.79 -5.28 16.50
N SER A 726 10.91 -4.37 16.96
CA SER A 726 11.22 -3.46 18.08
C SER A 726 10.05 -3.17 19.03
N GLY A 727 10.32 -2.98 20.32
CA GLY A 727 9.30 -2.59 21.31
C GLY A 727 8.17 -3.60 21.53
N ASN A 728 8.33 -4.86 21.08
CA ASN A 728 7.33 -5.90 21.30
C ASN A 728 7.50 -6.50 22.70
N LYS A 729 6.40 -6.78 23.39
CA LYS A 729 6.47 -7.16 24.81
C LYS A 729 5.41 -8.17 25.25
N ILE A 730 5.69 -8.86 26.34
CA ILE A 730 4.69 -9.61 27.11
C ILE A 730 4.35 -8.78 28.35
N GLU A 731 3.12 -8.30 28.47
CA GLU A 731 2.72 -7.37 29.55
C GLU A 731 2.70 -8.03 30.91
N THR A 732 2.17 -9.26 30.98
CA THR A 732 2.12 -10.04 32.22
C THR A 732 2.79 -11.39 31.98
N PRO A 733 4.12 -11.50 32.21
CA PRO A 733 4.84 -12.75 32.02
C PRO A 733 4.31 -13.84 32.95
N GLY A 734 4.10 -15.05 32.40
CA GLY A 734 3.79 -16.24 33.20
C GLY A 734 5.04 -16.86 33.84
N THR A 735 4.96 -18.13 34.22
CA THR A 735 6.10 -18.89 34.77
C THR A 735 7.07 -19.41 33.71
N SER A 736 6.74 -19.29 32.42
CA SER A 736 7.56 -19.78 31.31
C SER A 736 8.55 -18.71 30.83
N VAL A 737 9.71 -19.17 30.36
CA VAL A 737 10.67 -18.33 29.62
C VAL A 737 10.11 -18.15 28.20
N LEU A 738 9.86 -16.90 27.79
CA LEU A 738 9.21 -16.51 26.53
C LEU A 738 9.93 -15.29 25.94
N GLY A 739 9.92 -15.15 24.62
CA GLY A 739 10.53 -14.00 23.93
C GLY A 739 9.56 -12.85 23.71
N GLY A 740 9.95 -11.63 24.07
CA GLY A 740 9.19 -10.40 23.80
C GLY A 740 9.17 -10.05 22.30
N ALA A 741 10.28 -10.21 21.59
CA ALA A 741 10.36 -10.02 20.14
C ALA A 741 9.92 -11.27 19.39
N VAL A 742 10.61 -12.38 19.61
CA VAL A 742 10.42 -13.64 18.89
C VAL A 742 10.47 -14.81 19.87
N ASP A 743 9.47 -15.68 19.84
CA ASP A 743 9.45 -16.95 20.57
C ASP A 743 9.43 -18.12 19.58
N VAL A 744 10.52 -18.89 19.52
CA VAL A 744 10.67 -20.07 18.65
C VAL A 744 10.20 -21.30 19.40
N ASN A 745 8.92 -21.61 19.27
CA ASN A 745 8.26 -22.73 19.94
C ASN A 745 8.53 -24.07 19.22
N VAL A 746 8.00 -25.18 19.73
CA VAL A 746 8.29 -26.55 19.28
C VAL A 746 8.14 -26.69 17.76
N GLY A 747 9.20 -27.18 17.11
CA GLY A 747 9.25 -27.41 15.66
C GLY A 747 9.34 -26.14 14.79
N GLY A 748 9.34 -24.95 15.40
CA GLY A 748 9.49 -23.69 14.69
C GLY A 748 10.91 -23.52 14.14
N LYS A 749 11.01 -22.91 12.97
CA LYS A 749 12.29 -22.61 12.30
C LYS A 749 12.45 -21.12 12.15
N PHE A 750 13.58 -20.59 12.62
CA PHE A 750 13.92 -19.18 12.47
C PHE A 750 15.21 -19.03 11.67
N ASN A 751 15.06 -18.57 10.43
CA ASN A 751 16.12 -18.43 9.46
C ASN A 751 16.50 -16.95 9.31
N ILE A 752 17.79 -16.64 9.39
CA ILE A 752 18.30 -15.26 9.29
C ILE A 752 19.39 -15.14 8.21
N LYS A 753 19.38 -14.02 7.48
CA LYS A 753 20.47 -13.49 6.64
C LYS A 753 20.32 -11.98 6.47
N GLY A 754 21.29 -11.29 5.86
CA GLY A 754 21.18 -9.88 5.47
C GLY A 754 21.19 -8.90 6.65
N SER A 755 20.48 -7.79 6.53
CA SER A 755 20.51 -6.65 7.47
C SER A 755 19.34 -6.69 8.46
N VAL A 756 19.45 -7.56 9.46
CA VAL A 756 18.40 -7.83 10.46
C VAL A 756 18.67 -7.07 11.76
N SER A 757 17.62 -6.48 12.32
CA SER A 757 17.66 -5.67 13.54
C SER A 757 16.54 -6.08 14.52
N ILE A 758 16.90 -6.51 15.72
CA ILE A 758 16.00 -6.88 16.83
C ILE A 758 16.56 -6.25 18.13
N PRO A 759 16.50 -4.93 18.28
CA PRO A 759 17.14 -4.23 19.39
C PRO A 759 16.54 -4.64 20.73
N TYR A 760 17.39 -5.03 21.69
CA TYR A 760 16.92 -5.47 23.01
C TYR A 760 16.20 -4.36 23.77
N GLY A 761 15.05 -4.66 24.38
CA GLY A 761 14.25 -3.70 25.15
C GLY A 761 14.79 -3.38 26.54
N GLY A 762 15.95 -3.94 26.93
CA GLY A 762 16.64 -3.67 28.19
C GLY A 762 16.24 -4.58 29.36
N GLU A 763 15.17 -5.36 29.21
CA GLU A 763 14.72 -6.33 30.22
C GLU A 763 14.11 -7.59 29.57
N LYS A 764 14.00 -8.69 30.33
CA LYS A 764 13.39 -9.93 29.85
C LYS A 764 11.94 -9.66 29.42
N TYR A 765 11.47 -10.40 28.42
CA TYR A 765 10.14 -10.26 27.82
C TYR A 765 9.88 -8.94 27.09
N ASN A 766 10.91 -8.10 26.93
CA ASN A 766 10.87 -6.85 26.19
C ASN A 766 11.86 -6.91 25.02
N ASN A 767 11.30 -7.21 23.85
CA ASN A 767 11.98 -7.30 22.57
C ASN A 767 13.23 -8.22 22.54
N ASP A 768 13.20 -9.31 23.30
CA ASP A 768 14.15 -10.41 23.36
C ASP A 768 13.71 -11.63 22.54
N VAL A 769 14.67 -12.48 22.15
CA VAL A 769 14.43 -13.70 21.36
C VAL A 769 14.60 -14.95 22.23
N ASN A 770 13.56 -15.76 22.35
CA ASN A 770 13.63 -17.06 23.02
C ASN A 770 13.62 -18.20 22.02
N LEU A 771 14.56 -19.15 22.17
CA LEU A 771 14.75 -20.23 21.20
C LEU A 771 14.10 -21.56 21.58
N ARG A 772 13.63 -21.69 22.82
CA ARG A 772 13.22 -23.00 23.36
C ARG A 772 14.29 -24.07 23.07
N SER A 773 13.94 -25.07 22.25
CA SER A 773 14.84 -26.14 21.79
C SER A 773 15.25 -26.04 20.32
N ASN A 774 14.96 -24.92 19.64
CA ASN A 774 15.20 -24.77 18.21
C ASN A 774 16.25 -23.67 17.95
N PRO A 775 17.41 -24.00 17.36
CA PRO A 775 18.43 -23.01 17.07
C PRO A 775 17.99 -22.03 15.97
N ILE A 776 18.64 -20.87 15.90
CA ILE A 776 18.54 -19.97 14.75
C ILE A 776 19.40 -20.54 13.61
N THR A 777 18.80 -20.71 12.44
CA THR A 777 19.48 -21.19 11.24
C THR A 777 20.06 -20.01 10.46
N ILE A 778 21.38 -19.95 10.33
CA ILE A 778 22.06 -18.95 9.52
C ILE A 778 22.09 -19.41 8.06
N THR A 779 21.41 -18.67 7.19
CA THR A 779 21.24 -19.01 5.76
C THR A 779 22.11 -18.16 4.83
N GLY A 780 22.77 -17.13 5.36
CA GLY A 780 23.62 -16.21 4.61
C GLY A 780 24.38 -15.25 5.52
N ALA A 781 25.17 -14.34 4.94
CA ALA A 781 25.92 -13.35 5.70
C ALA A 781 24.97 -12.38 6.41
N ILE A 782 25.26 -12.09 7.68
CA ILE A 782 24.55 -11.10 8.51
C ILE A 782 25.31 -9.79 8.44
N THR A 783 24.60 -8.66 8.32
CA THR A 783 25.15 -7.30 8.38
C THR A 783 24.46 -6.55 9.52
N LEU A 784 25.25 -5.85 10.35
CA LEU A 784 24.70 -4.99 11.41
C LEU A 784 24.27 -3.66 10.81
N SER A 785 23.17 -3.11 11.32
CA SER A 785 22.75 -1.75 10.95
C SER A 785 23.72 -0.72 11.56
N GLU A 786 23.80 0.47 10.96
CA GLU A 786 24.66 1.55 11.45
C GLU A 786 24.31 1.91 12.91
N GLY A 787 25.29 1.83 13.81
CA GLY A 787 25.11 2.10 15.24
C GLY A 787 24.65 0.92 16.10
N GLU A 788 24.32 -0.24 15.52
CA GLU A 788 23.97 -1.45 16.27
C GLU A 788 25.22 -2.27 16.64
N THR A 789 25.33 -2.65 17.91
CA THR A 789 26.38 -3.58 18.38
C THR A 789 25.99 -5.04 18.20
N PHE A 790 24.69 -5.36 18.27
CA PHE A 790 24.15 -6.71 18.14
C PHE A 790 22.84 -6.71 17.34
N VAL A 791 22.58 -7.80 16.64
CA VAL A 791 21.33 -8.10 15.93
C VAL A 791 20.20 -8.36 16.91
N ALA A 792 20.40 -9.20 17.92
CA ALA A 792 19.38 -9.58 18.89
C ALA A 792 19.98 -10.04 20.22
N ALA A 793 19.20 -9.90 21.29
CA ALA A 793 19.46 -10.54 22.57
C ALA A 793 18.72 -11.89 22.67
N ILE A 794 19.47 -12.95 22.95
CA ILE A 794 18.98 -14.33 22.98
C ILE A 794 18.79 -14.80 24.43
N ILE A 795 17.67 -15.45 24.70
CA ILE A 795 17.40 -16.23 25.91
C ILE A 795 17.25 -17.71 25.52
N PRO A 796 18.13 -18.60 25.98
CA PRO A 796 17.95 -20.03 25.80
C PRO A 796 16.93 -20.59 26.81
N GLN A 797 16.27 -21.69 26.46
CA GLN A 797 15.34 -22.37 27.37
C GLN A 797 16.04 -22.96 28.59
N SER A 798 17.18 -23.58 28.32
CA SER A 798 17.99 -24.28 29.28
C SER A 798 19.40 -23.74 29.14
N TYR A 799 19.97 -23.37 30.28
CA TYR A 799 21.38 -23.07 30.39
C TYR A 799 22.10 -24.39 30.64
N ALA A 800 22.17 -25.22 29.59
CA ALA A 800 22.92 -26.47 29.56
C ALA A 800 23.90 -26.42 28.39
N THR A 801 25.08 -27.00 28.55
CA THR A 801 26.13 -26.96 27.51
C THR A 801 25.76 -27.76 26.25
N SER A 802 24.74 -28.62 26.32
CA SER A 802 24.16 -29.33 25.18
C SER A 802 23.14 -28.50 24.38
N THR A 803 22.77 -27.30 24.85
CA THR A 803 21.80 -26.45 24.17
C THR A 803 22.43 -25.79 22.95
N GLN A 804 21.93 -26.15 21.76
CA GLN A 804 22.30 -25.53 20.51
C GLN A 804 21.50 -24.24 20.29
N VAL A 805 22.20 -23.13 20.05
CA VAL A 805 21.63 -21.79 19.81
C VAL A 805 21.68 -21.42 18.34
N PHE A 806 22.72 -21.85 17.62
CA PHE A 806 22.88 -21.57 16.19
C PHE A 806 23.21 -22.83 15.40
N GLU A 807 22.77 -22.84 14.14
CA GLU A 807 23.17 -23.80 13.12
C GLU A 807 23.39 -23.09 11.77
N ILE A 808 24.00 -23.78 10.81
CA ILE A 808 24.25 -23.26 9.47
C ILE A 808 23.75 -24.26 8.43
N VAL A 809 23.20 -23.78 7.32
CA VAL A 809 22.91 -24.61 6.15
C VAL A 809 24.24 -24.93 5.45
N GLU A 810 24.53 -26.19 5.14
CA GLU A 810 25.80 -26.60 4.52
C GLU A 810 26.11 -25.81 3.22
N ASN A 811 27.40 -25.46 3.07
CA ASN A 811 28.01 -24.27 2.42
C ASN A 811 27.79 -24.06 0.89
N PRO A 812 28.00 -22.82 0.37
CA PRO A 812 29.13 -22.66 -0.57
C PRO A 812 29.97 -21.37 -0.42
N ASN A 813 29.73 -20.49 0.56
CA ASN A 813 30.59 -19.32 0.78
C ASN A 813 31.53 -19.52 1.99
N PRO A 814 32.87 -19.56 1.80
CA PRO A 814 33.83 -19.65 2.91
C PRO A 814 33.74 -18.47 3.91
N MET A 815 33.00 -17.40 3.60
CA MET A 815 32.74 -16.26 4.48
C MET A 815 31.59 -16.46 5.48
N THR A 816 30.67 -17.40 5.24
CA THR A 816 29.54 -17.70 6.13
C THR A 816 29.94 -18.82 7.08
N THR A 817 30.46 -18.45 8.24
CA THR A 817 30.79 -19.39 9.32
C THR A 817 30.04 -19.02 10.59
N LEU A 818 29.71 -20.03 11.38
CA LEU A 818 29.04 -19.87 12.67
C LEU A 818 29.84 -18.96 13.62
N SER A 819 31.17 -19.09 13.57
CA SER A 819 32.12 -18.26 14.33
C SER A 819 31.99 -16.76 14.06
N ARG A 820 31.52 -16.36 12.87
CA ARG A 820 31.33 -14.95 12.49
C ARG A 820 29.92 -14.44 12.78
N ALA A 821 28.92 -15.30 12.64
CA ALA A 821 27.53 -14.93 12.88
C ALA A 821 27.25 -14.80 14.38
N LYS A 822 27.77 -15.73 15.20
CA LYS A 822 27.47 -15.79 16.64
C LYS A 822 27.81 -14.50 17.40
N ASN A 823 28.92 -13.85 17.05
CA ASN A 823 29.40 -12.64 17.72
C ASN A 823 28.53 -11.40 17.44
N LYS A 824 27.55 -11.51 16.53
CA LYS A 824 26.57 -10.46 16.23
C LYS A 824 25.33 -10.57 17.10
N PHE A 825 25.28 -11.50 18.04
CA PHE A 825 24.17 -11.68 18.97
C PHE A 825 24.69 -11.58 20.40
N SER A 826 23.88 -11.02 21.29
CA SER A 826 24.17 -10.99 22.72
C SER A 826 23.39 -12.10 23.43
N LEU A 827 24.00 -12.75 24.42
CA LEU A 827 23.31 -13.71 25.27
C LEU A 827 22.85 -13.03 26.57
N ILE A 828 21.58 -13.20 26.94
CA ILE A 828 21.10 -12.79 28.25
C ILE A 828 21.66 -13.76 29.27
N GLN A 829 22.35 -13.24 30.29
CA GLN A 829 23.08 -14.07 31.26
C GLN A 829 22.13 -14.71 32.28
N LYS A 830 22.54 -15.87 32.81
CA LYS A 830 21.89 -16.51 33.96
C LYS A 830 22.59 -16.03 35.23
N ASP A 831 21.82 -15.68 36.24
CA ASP A 831 22.35 -15.11 37.49
C ASP A 831 23.46 -15.99 38.09
N GLY A 832 24.64 -15.38 38.30
CA GLY A 832 25.81 -16.03 38.90
C GLY A 832 26.69 -16.87 37.96
N GLU A 833 26.34 -17.00 36.68
CA GLU A 833 27.09 -17.79 35.69
C GLU A 833 27.35 -16.96 34.43
N SER A 834 28.55 -17.07 33.85
CA SER A 834 28.90 -16.44 32.58
C SER A 834 28.78 -17.45 31.44
N TRP A 835 27.78 -17.24 30.60
CA TRP A 835 27.46 -18.09 29.46
C TRP A 835 27.81 -17.38 28.15
N PHE A 836 28.33 -18.15 27.20
CA PHE A 836 28.61 -17.69 25.84
C PHE A 836 28.32 -18.81 24.84
N ILE A 837 28.46 -18.51 23.55
CA ILE A 837 28.19 -19.45 22.46
C ILE A 837 29.52 -19.85 21.82
N ASN A 838 29.80 -21.16 21.78
CA ASN A 838 31.02 -21.69 21.20
C ASN A 838 30.97 -21.66 19.65
N ASN A 839 32.08 -22.06 19.01
CA ASN A 839 32.20 -22.02 17.55
C ASN A 839 31.35 -23.06 16.81
N GLN A 840 30.76 -23.99 17.55
CA GLN A 840 29.82 -25.00 17.07
C GLN A 840 28.36 -24.58 17.30
N GLY A 841 28.12 -23.40 17.87
CA GLY A 841 26.78 -22.85 18.09
C GLY A 841 26.11 -23.35 19.36
N TYR A 842 26.84 -23.99 20.27
CA TYR A 842 26.33 -24.49 21.55
C TYR A 842 26.66 -23.53 22.69
N LEU A 843 25.80 -23.51 23.71
CA LEU A 843 26.08 -22.83 24.96
C LEU A 843 27.27 -23.44 25.67
N GLN A 844 28.04 -22.58 26.33
CA GLN A 844 29.15 -22.99 27.17
C GLN A 844 29.27 -22.07 28.38
N VAL A 845 29.56 -22.66 29.54
CA VAL A 845 29.92 -21.92 30.75
C VAL A 845 31.40 -21.64 30.71
N GLY A 846 31.78 -20.42 31.02
CA GLY A 846 33.18 -20.07 31.19
C GLY A 846 33.33 -18.80 32.01
N THR A 847 34.58 -18.40 32.13
CA THR A 847 34.98 -17.17 32.78
C THR A 847 35.14 -16.10 31.69
N LEU A 848 34.24 -15.12 31.68
CA LEU A 848 34.33 -14.01 30.74
C LEU A 848 35.40 -13.02 31.20
N VAL A 849 36.29 -12.65 30.29
CA VAL A 849 37.27 -11.58 30.49
C VAL A 849 36.74 -10.32 29.79
N GLN A 850 36.25 -9.37 30.59
CA GLN A 850 35.66 -8.11 30.11
C GLN A 850 36.50 -6.89 30.47
N SER A 851 37.51 -7.05 31.32
CA SER A 851 38.40 -5.99 31.76
C SER A 851 39.78 -6.52 32.13
N ALA A 852 40.75 -5.60 32.24
CA ALA A 852 42.07 -5.88 32.80
C ALA A 852 41.97 -6.53 34.19
N THR A 853 41.09 -6.00 35.04
CA THR A 853 40.84 -6.51 36.40
C THR A 853 40.33 -7.95 36.37
N ASP A 854 39.41 -8.28 35.47
CA ASP A 854 38.90 -9.66 35.35
C ASP A 854 40.04 -10.59 34.96
N LEU A 855 40.83 -10.23 33.95
CA LEU A 855 41.96 -11.06 33.52
C LEU A 855 42.94 -11.31 34.67
N MET A 856 43.33 -10.26 35.38
CA MET A 856 44.26 -10.34 36.51
C MET A 856 43.71 -11.20 37.65
N ASN A 857 42.46 -10.99 38.05
CA ASN A 857 41.82 -11.78 39.12
C ASN A 857 41.71 -13.25 38.72
N ASN A 858 41.37 -13.53 37.46
CA ASN A 858 41.26 -14.89 36.96
C ASN A 858 42.62 -15.59 36.95
N PHE A 859 43.66 -14.95 36.42
CA PHE A 859 45.00 -15.53 36.41
C PHE A 859 45.54 -15.73 37.83
N ALA A 860 45.33 -14.77 38.73
CA ALA A 860 45.69 -14.90 40.14
C ALA A 860 44.99 -16.08 40.82
N ASN A 861 43.68 -16.25 40.59
CA ASN A 861 42.92 -17.38 41.13
C ASN A 861 43.42 -18.72 40.59
N ILE A 862 43.67 -18.80 39.28
CA ILE A 862 44.18 -20.03 38.63
C ILE A 862 45.55 -20.41 39.18
N ASN A 863 46.40 -19.43 39.46
CA ASN A 863 47.72 -19.66 40.07
C ASN A 863 47.66 -20.26 41.48
N THR A 864 46.48 -20.29 42.12
CA THR A 864 46.26 -20.96 43.42
C THR A 864 45.64 -22.36 43.30
N MET A 865 45.30 -22.81 42.09
CA MET A 865 44.65 -24.11 41.83
C MET A 865 45.67 -25.24 41.66
N THR A 866 45.23 -26.50 41.74
CA THR A 866 46.01 -27.64 41.26
C THR A 866 45.91 -27.77 39.74
N SER A 867 46.90 -28.41 39.09
CA SER A 867 46.87 -28.63 37.64
C SER A 867 45.61 -29.37 37.18
N GLU A 868 45.11 -30.34 37.95
CA GLU A 868 43.85 -31.06 37.68
C GLU A 868 42.63 -30.14 37.72
N GLN A 869 42.58 -29.17 38.65
CA GLN A 869 41.47 -28.22 38.76
C GLN A 869 41.38 -27.28 37.56
N THR A 870 42.48 -27.07 36.83
CA THR A 870 42.45 -26.21 35.64
C THR A 870 41.82 -26.86 34.41
N ALA A 871 41.62 -28.19 34.41
CA ALA A 871 41.16 -28.92 33.23
C ALA A 871 39.75 -28.52 32.77
N ASP A 872 38.88 -28.17 33.73
CA ASP A 872 37.48 -27.79 33.45
C ASP A 872 37.31 -26.29 33.18
N LEU A 873 38.38 -25.50 33.23
CA LEU A 873 38.32 -24.05 33.02
C LEU A 873 38.16 -23.72 31.54
N TYR A 874 37.24 -22.80 31.26
CA TYR A 874 37.12 -22.16 29.96
C TYR A 874 37.14 -20.65 30.13
N ILE A 875 38.18 -19.99 29.63
CA ILE A 875 38.38 -18.55 29.73
C ILE A 875 38.12 -17.97 28.35
N VAL A 876 37.23 -16.99 28.26
CA VAL A 876 36.86 -16.38 26.98
C VAL A 876 36.99 -14.86 27.06
N PHE A 877 37.63 -14.27 26.04
CA PHE A 877 37.70 -12.82 25.90
C PHE A 877 36.43 -12.35 25.18
N ASP A 878 35.75 -11.35 25.74
CA ASP A 878 34.54 -10.74 25.18
C ASP A 878 34.83 -9.38 24.50
N ARG A 879 36.07 -8.91 24.65
CA ARG A 879 36.58 -7.69 24.03
C ARG A 879 38.10 -7.69 24.02
N ASP A 880 38.69 -6.72 23.34
CA ASP A 880 40.11 -6.42 23.45
C ASP A 880 40.44 -5.97 24.88
N ILE A 881 41.51 -6.53 25.44
CA ILE A 881 41.95 -6.27 26.82
C ILE A 881 43.32 -5.61 26.77
N ASP A 882 43.47 -4.50 27.48
CA ASP A 882 44.74 -3.82 27.64
C ASP A 882 45.16 -3.84 29.10
N ILE A 883 46.27 -4.52 29.39
CA ILE A 883 46.93 -4.58 30.70
C ILE A 883 48.30 -3.90 30.67
N SER A 884 48.59 -3.09 29.65
CA SER A 884 49.90 -2.43 29.50
C SER A 884 50.21 -1.35 30.54
N SER A 885 49.20 -0.94 31.33
CA SER A 885 49.38 -0.09 32.52
C SER A 885 49.63 -0.87 33.80
N GLU A 886 49.41 -2.18 33.80
CA GLU A 886 49.43 -3.01 35.00
C GLU A 886 50.86 -3.52 35.25
N THR A 887 51.39 -3.30 36.45
CA THR A 887 52.77 -3.69 36.80
C THR A 887 52.87 -4.97 37.63
N ASN A 888 51.74 -5.48 38.13
CA ASN A 888 51.68 -6.59 39.09
C ASN A 888 50.91 -7.81 38.55
N TRP A 889 50.62 -7.86 37.25
CA TRP A 889 49.94 -9.01 36.65
C TRP A 889 50.91 -10.17 36.47
N MET A 890 50.37 -11.40 36.51
CA MET A 890 51.18 -12.61 36.38
C MET A 890 50.50 -13.59 35.42
N PRO A 891 51.23 -14.20 34.47
CA PRO A 891 50.70 -15.27 33.65
C PRO A 891 50.38 -16.52 34.50
N ILE A 892 49.59 -17.44 33.92
CA ILE A 892 49.24 -18.69 34.59
C ILE A 892 50.49 -19.58 34.76
N GLY A 893 50.68 -20.18 35.93
CA GLY A 893 51.82 -21.03 36.27
C GLY A 893 53.06 -20.28 36.76
N TYR A 894 52.94 -19.00 37.15
CA TYR A 894 54.03 -18.23 37.75
C TYR A 894 53.76 -17.94 39.24
N ALA A 895 54.76 -18.13 40.11
CA ALA A 895 54.62 -18.03 41.58
C ALA A 895 55.06 -16.67 42.17
N SER A 896 55.98 -15.93 41.53
CA SER A 896 56.29 -14.52 41.83
C SER A 896 57.10 -13.88 40.69
N ASN A 897 57.19 -12.54 40.66
CA ASN A 897 57.99 -11.77 39.71
C ASN A 897 59.52 -12.02 39.84
N SER A 898 59.96 -12.81 40.83
CA SER A 898 61.37 -12.98 41.19
C SER A 898 61.88 -14.42 41.32
N ALA A 899 61.10 -15.46 41.04
CA ALA A 899 61.48 -16.82 41.44
C ALA A 899 62.45 -17.55 40.49
N GLU A 900 63.66 -17.78 40.98
CA GLU A 900 64.67 -18.73 40.49
C GLU A 900 64.40 -20.20 40.88
N SER A 901 63.19 -20.57 41.32
CA SER A 901 62.96 -21.94 41.80
C SER A 901 62.69 -22.90 40.63
N GLU A 902 63.74 -23.52 40.12
CA GLU A 902 63.65 -24.88 39.58
C GLU A 902 63.25 -25.82 40.72
N GLY A 903 61.97 -26.17 40.83
CA GLY A 903 61.55 -27.16 41.83
C GLY A 903 60.07 -27.10 42.21
N THR A 904 59.29 -27.94 41.52
CA THR A 904 58.05 -28.61 41.93
C THR A 904 56.83 -27.76 42.37
N ASP A 905 55.75 -27.93 41.62
CA ASP A 905 54.37 -27.41 41.77
C ASP A 905 54.02 -26.07 41.07
N LEU A 906 54.49 -25.86 39.83
CA LEU A 906 53.86 -24.87 38.96
C LEU A 906 52.52 -25.40 38.42
N VAL A 907 51.48 -24.58 38.49
CA VAL A 907 50.17 -24.92 37.94
C VAL A 907 50.26 -25.05 36.43
N GLU A 908 49.97 -26.25 35.91
CA GLU A 908 49.88 -26.49 34.47
C GLU A 908 48.46 -26.22 34.00
N PHE A 909 48.30 -25.41 32.96
CA PHE A 909 46.98 -25.08 32.43
C PHE A 909 46.47 -26.17 31.49
N LYS A 910 45.43 -26.90 31.92
CA LYS A 910 44.77 -27.98 31.16
C LYS A 910 43.45 -27.54 30.50
N GLY A 911 42.95 -26.35 30.84
CA GLY A 911 41.67 -25.81 30.35
C GLY A 911 41.74 -25.20 28.95
N THR A 912 40.77 -24.35 28.60
CA THR A 912 40.76 -23.59 27.33
C THR A 912 40.86 -22.10 27.57
N ILE A 913 41.74 -21.42 26.84
CA ILE A 913 41.75 -19.96 26.67
C ILE A 913 41.33 -19.66 25.24
N ASP A 914 40.18 -19.02 25.05
CA ASP A 914 39.67 -18.57 23.76
C ASP A 914 39.69 -17.04 23.72
N GLY A 915 40.58 -16.47 22.91
CA GLY A 915 40.59 -15.02 22.65
C GLY A 915 39.36 -14.55 21.89
N ASN A 916 38.58 -15.45 21.30
CA ASN A 916 37.35 -15.16 20.54
C ASN A 916 37.55 -14.08 19.44
N GLY A 917 38.77 -13.93 18.92
CA GLY A 917 39.15 -12.91 17.93
C GLY A 917 39.67 -11.60 18.52
N HIS A 918 39.77 -11.48 19.84
CA HIS A 918 40.22 -10.26 20.52
C HIS A 918 41.73 -10.20 20.73
N THR A 919 42.19 -8.98 21.00
CA THR A 919 43.59 -8.65 21.25
C THR A 919 43.85 -8.48 22.75
N LEU A 920 44.90 -9.13 23.26
CA LEU A 920 45.50 -8.84 24.55
C LEU A 920 46.73 -7.94 24.34
N THR A 921 46.65 -6.73 24.87
CA THR A 921 47.73 -5.75 24.87
C THR A 921 48.42 -5.75 26.23
N ILE A 922 49.74 -5.88 26.24
CA ILE A 922 50.54 -5.99 27.46
C ILE A 922 51.70 -4.99 27.47
N SER A 923 52.43 -4.94 28.58
CA SER A 923 53.71 -4.23 28.73
C SER A 923 54.76 -5.12 29.40
N ASP A 924 56.01 -4.64 29.44
CA ASP A 924 57.11 -5.29 30.16
C ASP A 924 56.76 -5.55 31.64
N ASN A 925 56.87 -6.81 32.06
CA ASN A 925 56.65 -7.29 33.44
C ASN A 925 57.98 -7.42 34.23
N GLN A 926 59.13 -7.01 33.68
CA GLN A 926 60.45 -7.08 34.32
C GLN A 926 60.82 -8.47 34.88
N SER A 927 60.14 -9.54 34.44
CA SER A 927 60.32 -10.92 34.90
C SER A 927 61.43 -11.62 34.13
N LYS A 928 62.26 -12.41 34.82
CA LYS A 928 63.35 -13.21 34.22
C LYS A 928 62.85 -14.22 33.16
N ARG A 929 61.56 -14.53 33.13
CA ARG A 929 60.92 -15.45 32.17
C ARG A 929 59.59 -14.84 31.73
N PHE A 930 59.43 -14.54 30.44
CA PHE A 930 58.26 -13.88 29.88
C PHE A 930 57.41 -14.85 29.03
N SER A 931 56.12 -14.92 29.35
CA SER A 931 55.06 -15.44 28.48
C SER A 931 53.79 -14.60 28.68
N ALA A 932 52.95 -14.47 27.65
CA ALA A 932 51.75 -13.63 27.78
C ALA A 932 50.59 -14.30 28.53
N LEU A 933 50.42 -15.62 28.39
CA LEU A 933 49.24 -16.33 28.91
C LEU A 933 49.58 -17.35 29.99
N CYS A 934 50.50 -18.27 29.73
CA CYS A 934 50.82 -19.32 30.71
C CYS A 934 52.25 -19.87 30.59
N TYR A 935 52.73 -20.55 31.62
CA TYR A 935 53.99 -21.29 31.61
C TYR A 935 53.84 -22.60 30.82
N THR A 936 53.05 -23.55 31.33
CA THR A 936 52.79 -24.83 30.65
C THR A 936 51.34 -24.90 30.17
N ASN A 937 51.13 -25.11 28.87
CA ASN A 937 49.85 -25.41 28.24
C ASN A 937 49.73 -26.91 27.96
N ASN A 938 48.84 -27.58 28.68
CA ASN A 938 48.35 -28.94 28.41
C ASN A 938 46.93 -28.93 27.81
N GLY A 939 46.30 -27.77 27.71
CA GLY A 939 44.93 -27.56 27.24
C GLY A 939 44.86 -26.97 25.83
N VAL A 940 43.95 -26.01 25.62
CA VAL A 940 43.75 -25.34 24.33
C VAL A 940 43.90 -23.83 24.48
N ILE A 941 44.76 -23.21 23.67
CA ILE A 941 44.82 -21.76 23.51
C ILE A 941 44.43 -21.45 22.07
N GLN A 942 43.42 -20.60 21.87
CA GLN A 942 42.89 -20.34 20.54
C GLN A 942 42.44 -18.90 20.32
N ASN A 943 42.44 -18.48 19.04
CA ASN A 943 41.78 -17.27 18.53
C ASN A 943 42.18 -15.97 19.25
N ILE A 944 43.43 -15.82 19.66
CA ILE A 944 43.90 -14.63 20.39
C ILE A 944 45.07 -13.95 19.68
N LYS A 945 45.03 -12.62 19.63
CA LYS A 945 46.15 -11.79 19.20
C LYS A 945 46.85 -11.21 20.43
N ILE A 946 48.16 -11.32 20.51
CA ILE A 946 48.96 -10.74 21.60
C ILE A 946 49.86 -9.66 21.02
N LYS A 947 49.82 -8.46 21.59
CA LYS A 947 50.73 -7.36 21.26
C LYS A 947 51.27 -6.68 22.51
N SER A 948 52.42 -6.01 22.39
CA SER A 948 53.00 -5.22 23.46
C SER A 948 53.07 -3.74 23.07
N THR A 949 52.93 -2.83 24.03
CA THR A 949 53.13 -1.38 23.82
C THR A 949 54.60 -0.98 23.74
N LYS A 950 55.51 -1.87 24.15
CA LYS A 950 56.97 -1.67 24.14
C LYS A 950 57.69 -2.96 23.77
N THR A 951 58.88 -2.84 23.19
CA THR A 951 59.80 -3.99 23.07
C THR A 951 60.09 -4.53 24.47
N ILE A 952 59.92 -5.84 24.65
CA ILE A 952 60.23 -6.52 25.91
C ILE A 952 61.75 -6.64 26.00
N ALA A 953 62.37 -5.91 26.92
CA ALA A 953 63.82 -5.87 27.08
C ALA A 953 64.26 -5.97 28.56
N PHE A 954 65.34 -6.70 28.84
CA PHE A 954 65.82 -6.94 30.20
C PHE A 954 67.04 -6.10 30.59
N ASN A 955 67.13 -5.68 31.86
CA ASN A 955 68.29 -4.93 32.39
C ASN A 955 69.47 -5.87 32.71
N THR A 956 70.63 -5.45 32.22
CA THR A 956 72.03 -5.96 32.19
C THR A 956 72.60 -6.95 33.22
N ASN A 957 71.87 -7.44 34.23
CA ASN A 957 72.45 -8.25 35.33
C ASN A 957 71.87 -9.66 35.53
N ALA A 958 70.91 -10.13 34.71
CA ALA A 958 70.35 -11.48 34.82
C ALA A 958 70.96 -12.43 33.76
N PRO A 959 71.61 -13.55 34.15
CA PRO A 959 72.30 -14.42 33.19
C PRO A 959 71.38 -15.33 32.35
N HIS A 960 70.08 -15.44 32.66
CA HIS A 960 69.15 -16.38 32.02
C HIS A 960 67.79 -15.73 31.73
N PHE A 961 67.43 -15.56 30.45
CA PHE A 961 66.15 -14.98 30.01
C PHE A 961 65.36 -15.94 29.12
N ASN A 962 64.04 -16.06 29.31
CA ASN A 962 63.16 -16.87 28.46
C ASN A 962 62.09 -15.98 27.85
N PHE A 963 61.87 -16.13 26.54
CA PHE A 963 60.82 -15.41 25.83
C PHE A 963 59.91 -16.36 25.06
N SER A 964 58.61 -16.25 25.34
CA SER A 964 57.55 -16.75 24.47
C SER A 964 56.44 -15.74 24.29
N GLY A 965 55.87 -15.67 23.08
CA GLY A 965 54.73 -14.81 22.80
C GLY A 965 53.43 -15.29 23.48
N ILE A 966 53.21 -16.60 23.58
CA ILE A 966 51.96 -17.19 24.10
C ILE A 966 52.20 -17.99 25.37
N CYS A 967 52.95 -19.08 25.29
CA CYS A 967 53.27 -19.93 26.44
C CYS A 967 54.70 -20.49 26.40
N VAL A 968 55.26 -20.91 27.53
CA VAL A 968 56.63 -21.46 27.57
C VAL A 968 56.66 -22.89 26.99
N ASN A 969 55.88 -23.81 27.57
CA ASN A 969 55.80 -25.20 27.14
C ASN A 969 54.41 -25.52 26.60
N ASN A 970 54.32 -26.04 25.37
CA ASN A 970 53.07 -26.49 24.76
C ASN A 970 53.05 -28.02 24.61
N ASN A 971 52.24 -28.69 25.43
CA ASN A 971 51.86 -30.09 25.26
C ASN A 971 50.43 -30.25 24.73
N GLY A 972 49.64 -29.17 24.74
CA GLY A 972 48.26 -29.11 24.27
C GLY A 972 48.14 -28.58 22.83
N ILE A 973 47.12 -27.76 22.56
CA ILE A 973 46.85 -27.17 21.25
C ILE A 973 46.96 -25.64 21.34
N ILE A 974 47.71 -25.04 20.44
CA ILE A 974 47.68 -23.59 20.17
C ILE A 974 47.19 -23.42 18.74
N LYS A 975 46.08 -22.70 18.53
CA LYS A 975 45.53 -22.53 17.18
C LYS A 975 44.94 -21.17 16.88
N ASN A 976 45.09 -20.69 15.66
CA ASN A 976 44.56 -19.39 15.22
C ASN A 976 45.05 -18.21 16.08
N CYS A 977 46.31 -18.24 16.51
CA CYS A 977 46.87 -17.20 17.39
C CYS A 977 47.89 -16.34 16.66
N TRP A 978 48.01 -15.08 17.07
CA TRP A 978 48.94 -14.12 16.50
C TRP A 978 49.83 -13.50 17.59
N ASN A 979 51.15 -13.55 17.43
CA ASN A 979 52.11 -12.81 18.26
C ASN A 979 52.73 -11.60 17.53
N GLU A 980 52.63 -10.42 18.14
CA GLU A 980 53.28 -9.16 17.70
C GLU A 980 54.32 -8.64 18.70
N ILE A 981 54.68 -9.43 19.71
CA ILE A 981 55.59 -8.97 20.74
C ILE A 981 57.03 -9.01 20.23
N ASP A 982 57.66 -7.84 20.11
CA ASP A 982 59.10 -7.72 19.93
C ASP A 982 59.85 -7.94 21.25
N CYS A 983 60.97 -8.65 21.17
CA CYS A 983 61.81 -9.02 22.29
C CYS A 983 63.29 -8.73 22.01
N GLU A 984 63.98 -8.11 22.96
CA GLU A 984 65.42 -7.86 22.94
C GLU A 984 66.08 -8.30 24.27
N GLY A 985 67.00 -9.27 24.22
CA GLY A 985 67.65 -9.85 25.39
C GLY A 985 69.16 -9.95 25.26
N ILE A 986 69.85 -10.07 26.40
CA ILE A 986 71.30 -10.30 26.44
C ILE A 986 71.60 -11.79 26.28
N THR A 987 70.99 -12.65 27.11
CA THR A 987 71.19 -14.11 27.12
C THR A 987 69.87 -14.89 27.22
N PHE A 988 69.50 -15.69 26.21
CA PHE A 988 68.32 -16.57 26.29
C PHE A 988 68.69 -17.99 26.75
N GLU A 989 67.85 -18.66 27.56
CA GLU A 989 67.93 -20.12 27.73
C GLU A 989 67.18 -20.82 26.58
N GLY A 990 66.04 -20.27 26.16
CA GLY A 990 65.29 -20.62 24.94
C GLY A 990 64.30 -19.52 24.56
N CYS A 991 64.01 -19.37 23.26
CA CYS A 991 63.06 -18.38 22.80
C CYS A 991 62.23 -18.87 21.60
N GLY A 992 60.96 -18.49 21.56
CA GLY A 992 60.08 -18.78 20.43
C GLY A 992 58.97 -17.75 20.28
N GLY A 993 58.64 -17.38 19.05
CA GLY A 993 57.61 -16.37 18.79
C GLY A 993 56.22 -16.78 19.33
N ILE A 994 55.92 -18.07 19.34
CA ILE A 994 54.69 -18.64 19.93
C ILE A 994 54.99 -19.33 21.25
N CYS A 995 55.89 -20.32 21.26
CA CYS A 995 56.32 -21.01 22.48
C CYS A 995 57.78 -21.44 22.48
N ILE A 996 58.36 -21.72 23.65
CA ILE A 996 59.75 -22.19 23.73
C ILE A 996 59.82 -23.66 23.40
N THR A 997 58.97 -24.51 24.00
CA THR A 997 58.96 -25.95 23.76
C THR A 997 57.61 -26.38 23.20
N ASN A 998 57.59 -27.22 22.17
CA ASN A 998 56.36 -27.81 21.63
C ASN A 998 56.43 -29.34 21.55
N ASN A 999 55.58 -30.01 22.32
CA ASN A 999 55.29 -31.44 22.24
C ASN A 999 53.83 -31.71 21.77
N GLY A 1000 53.00 -30.66 21.69
CA GLY A 1000 51.61 -30.71 21.25
C GLY A 1000 51.42 -30.22 19.81
N VAL A 1001 50.32 -29.52 19.54
CA VAL A 1001 49.97 -29.00 18.21
C VAL A 1001 50.00 -27.46 18.21
N ILE A 1002 50.66 -26.88 17.21
CA ILE A 1002 50.56 -25.47 16.84
C ILE A 1002 49.98 -25.40 15.43
N GLU A 1003 48.85 -24.76 15.25
CA GLU A 1003 48.15 -24.73 13.97
C GLU A 1003 47.68 -23.31 13.62
N ASN A 1004 47.80 -22.88 12.36
CA ASN A 1004 47.26 -21.60 11.88
C ASN A 1004 47.75 -20.37 12.70
N CYS A 1005 49.01 -20.36 13.14
CA CYS A 1005 49.55 -19.28 13.98
C CYS A 1005 50.52 -18.36 13.21
N ILE A 1006 50.53 -17.08 13.57
CA ILE A 1006 51.39 -16.06 12.95
C ILE A 1006 52.28 -15.42 14.01
N ASN A 1007 53.58 -15.35 13.74
CA ASN A 1007 54.53 -14.54 14.50
C ASN A 1007 55.05 -13.39 13.64
N THR A 1008 54.86 -12.16 14.11
CA THR A 1008 55.42 -10.94 13.51
C THR A 1008 56.46 -10.27 14.40
N GLY A 1009 56.42 -10.55 15.71
CA GLY A 1009 57.39 -10.04 16.67
C GLY A 1009 58.81 -10.54 16.40
N SER A 1010 59.78 -9.64 16.46
CA SER A 1010 61.20 -9.92 16.31
C SER A 1010 61.83 -10.36 17.63
N ILE A 1011 62.69 -11.37 17.57
CA ILE A 1011 63.45 -11.92 18.69
C ILE A 1011 64.92 -11.57 18.48
N THR A 1012 65.51 -10.76 19.35
CA THR A 1012 66.92 -10.35 19.27
C THR A 1012 67.68 -10.70 20.54
N SER A 1013 68.80 -11.42 20.39
CA SER A 1013 69.76 -11.77 21.45
C SER A 1013 71.10 -11.11 21.20
N THR A 1014 71.78 -10.59 22.24
CA THR A 1014 72.97 -9.74 22.06
C THR A 1014 74.31 -10.29 22.55
N PHE A 1015 74.46 -11.20 23.54
CA PHE A 1015 75.78 -11.72 23.99
C PHE A 1015 75.69 -12.98 24.90
N HIS A 1016 76.63 -13.94 24.83
CA HIS A 1016 76.89 -14.91 25.94
C HIS A 1016 78.38 -15.23 26.08
N THR A 1017 78.93 -15.10 27.28
CA THR A 1017 80.24 -15.64 27.66
C THR A 1017 80.12 -16.24 29.06
N ASN A 1018 79.77 -17.52 29.21
CA ASN A 1018 80.01 -18.30 30.44
C ASN A 1018 79.98 -19.81 30.14
N GLY A 1019 80.98 -20.55 30.62
CA GLY A 1019 81.27 -21.93 30.22
C GLY A 1019 80.45 -23.01 30.95
N TRP A 1020 79.24 -23.29 30.46
CA TRP A 1020 78.37 -24.37 30.94
C TRP A 1020 78.12 -25.40 29.82
N GLY A 1021 78.11 -26.71 30.14
CA GLY A 1021 77.87 -27.81 29.19
C GLY A 1021 76.38 -28.14 28.97
N GLY A 1022 75.94 -28.43 27.72
CA GLY A 1022 74.53 -28.65 27.33
C GLY A 1022 74.06 -27.95 26.02
N ILE A 1023 72.85 -28.27 25.53
CA ILE A 1023 72.19 -27.53 24.41
C ILE A 1023 71.58 -26.24 24.98
N TYR A 1024 72.11 -25.08 24.59
CA TYR A 1024 71.68 -23.77 25.08
C TYR A 1024 71.23 -22.86 23.94
N GLN A 1025 70.19 -22.06 24.21
CA GLN A 1025 69.71 -20.95 23.37
C GLN A 1025 69.06 -21.32 22.02
N PRO A 1026 68.13 -22.30 21.93
CA PRO A 1026 67.33 -22.46 20.73
C PRO A 1026 66.36 -21.29 20.56
N ALA A 1027 66.46 -20.63 19.40
CA ALA A 1027 65.64 -19.50 18.99
C ALA A 1027 64.85 -19.87 17.73
N GLY A 1028 63.52 -19.78 17.79
CA GLY A 1028 62.70 -19.99 16.60
C GLY A 1028 61.63 -18.94 16.39
N GLY A 1029 61.32 -18.66 15.14
CA GLY A 1029 60.27 -17.71 14.80
C GLY A 1029 58.88 -18.17 15.27
N ILE A 1030 58.63 -19.48 15.33
CA ILE A 1030 57.40 -20.05 15.91
C ILE A 1030 57.73 -20.75 17.24
N VAL A 1031 58.67 -21.71 17.23
CA VAL A 1031 59.04 -22.48 18.41
C VAL A 1031 60.54 -22.51 18.67
N GLY A 1032 60.98 -22.43 19.92
CA GLY A 1032 62.39 -22.68 20.26
C GLY A 1032 62.81 -24.13 19.96
N THR A 1033 62.20 -25.09 20.64
CA THR A 1033 62.48 -26.53 20.54
C THR A 1033 61.20 -27.33 20.27
N LEU A 1034 61.22 -28.16 19.24
CA LEU A 1034 60.14 -29.09 18.88
C LEU A 1034 60.49 -30.50 19.39
N THR A 1035 59.75 -31.04 20.34
CA THR A 1035 60.10 -32.30 21.05
C THR A 1035 59.22 -33.47 20.63
N GLY A 1036 59.78 -34.70 20.65
CA GLY A 1036 59.08 -35.99 20.77
C GLY A 1036 58.06 -36.34 19.68
N ASN A 1037 56.91 -35.65 19.66
CA ASN A 1037 55.77 -35.82 18.76
C ASN A 1037 55.10 -34.47 18.40
N GLY A 1038 55.84 -33.35 18.52
CA GLY A 1038 55.28 -32.03 18.31
C GLY A 1038 54.90 -31.76 16.85
N VAL A 1039 53.75 -31.11 16.65
CA VAL A 1039 53.18 -30.78 15.34
C VAL A 1039 53.10 -29.27 15.16
N ILE A 1040 53.57 -28.77 14.01
CA ILE A 1040 53.37 -27.39 13.56
C ILE A 1040 52.73 -27.43 12.17
N LYS A 1041 51.58 -26.78 12.03
CA LYS A 1041 50.80 -26.77 10.79
C LYS A 1041 50.41 -25.35 10.42
N ASN A 1042 50.52 -24.99 9.15
CA ASN A 1042 49.93 -23.75 8.62
C ASN A 1042 50.40 -22.46 9.35
N CYS A 1043 51.65 -22.41 9.79
CA CYS A 1043 52.17 -21.29 10.59
C CYS A 1043 53.07 -20.36 9.78
N VAL A 1044 53.11 -19.08 10.15
CA VAL A 1044 53.92 -18.06 9.45
C VAL A 1044 54.82 -17.31 10.43
N ASN A 1045 56.12 -17.26 10.14
CA ASN A 1045 57.03 -16.34 10.81
C ASN A 1045 57.45 -15.18 9.90
N TYR A 1046 57.05 -13.97 10.26
CA TYR A 1046 57.50 -12.73 9.64
C TYR A 1046 58.63 -12.05 10.43
N GLY A 1047 58.59 -12.15 11.76
CA GLY A 1047 59.54 -11.51 12.67
C GLY A 1047 61.00 -11.95 12.47
N THR A 1048 61.93 -11.05 12.80
CA THR A 1048 63.37 -11.35 12.71
C THR A 1048 63.81 -12.20 13.89
N VAL A 1049 64.56 -13.28 13.67
CA VAL A 1049 65.22 -14.07 14.72
C VAL A 1049 66.72 -13.80 14.67
N LYS A 1050 67.24 -13.01 15.61
CA LYS A 1050 68.63 -12.56 15.65
C LYS A 1050 69.34 -13.13 16.88
N VAL A 1051 70.39 -13.91 16.68
CA VAL A 1051 71.19 -14.52 17.77
C VAL A 1051 72.68 -14.15 17.69
N PRO A 1052 73.43 -14.15 18.83
CA PRO A 1052 74.88 -13.91 18.83
C PRO A 1052 75.66 -15.03 18.11
N LYS A 1053 76.93 -14.76 17.79
CA LYS A 1053 77.83 -15.71 17.11
C LYS A 1053 78.04 -16.96 17.97
N LYS A 1054 77.94 -18.14 17.33
CA LYS A 1054 78.21 -19.47 17.89
C LYS A 1054 79.52 -19.53 18.70
N PHE A 1055 79.47 -20.14 19.88
CA PHE A 1055 80.65 -20.64 20.60
C PHE A 1055 80.65 -22.18 20.57
N ASP A 1056 81.75 -22.79 20.11
CA ASP A 1056 81.97 -24.23 20.28
C ASP A 1056 82.33 -24.49 21.75
N HIS A 1057 81.42 -25.11 22.51
CA HIS A 1057 81.69 -25.63 23.85
C HIS A 1057 81.95 -27.15 23.77
N PRO A 1058 82.90 -27.72 24.54
CA PRO A 1058 83.23 -29.15 24.50
C PRO A 1058 82.04 -30.08 24.76
N ASP A 1059 81.07 -29.62 25.54
CA ASP A 1059 79.94 -30.42 26.05
C ASP A 1059 78.55 -29.99 25.54
N GLY A 1060 78.43 -29.17 24.46
CA GLY A 1060 77.08 -28.75 24.03
C GLY A 1060 76.92 -27.79 22.84
N LEU A 1061 75.67 -27.64 22.37
CA LEU A 1061 75.24 -26.82 21.22
C LEU A 1061 74.81 -25.42 21.69
N SER A 1062 75.38 -24.33 21.17
CA SER A 1062 74.94 -22.95 21.47
C SER A 1062 74.56 -22.15 20.22
N GLY A 1063 73.58 -21.23 20.35
CA GLY A 1063 73.21 -20.26 19.30
C GLY A 1063 72.40 -20.85 18.14
N LEU A 1064 71.49 -21.78 18.42
CA LEU A 1064 70.63 -22.39 17.39
C LEU A 1064 69.51 -21.41 17.01
N ALA A 1065 69.39 -21.05 15.73
CA ALA A 1065 68.32 -20.18 15.24
C ALA A 1065 67.63 -20.75 14.01
N GLY A 1066 66.29 -20.74 14.01
CA GLY A 1066 65.47 -21.21 12.90
C GLY A 1066 64.28 -20.29 12.62
N ALA A 1067 63.84 -20.24 11.37
CA ALA A 1067 62.72 -19.40 10.97
C ALA A 1067 61.37 -19.92 11.52
N ILE A 1068 61.22 -21.24 11.66
CA ILE A 1068 60.05 -21.87 12.26
C ILE A 1068 60.43 -22.48 13.62
N ALA A 1069 61.39 -23.40 13.63
CA ALA A 1069 61.83 -24.08 14.85
C ALA A 1069 63.34 -23.93 15.07
N GLY A 1070 63.78 -23.57 16.27
CA GLY A 1070 65.22 -23.46 16.60
C GLY A 1070 65.92 -24.82 16.66
N TYR A 1071 65.27 -25.84 17.24
CA TYR A 1071 65.80 -27.20 17.42
C TYR A 1071 64.70 -28.27 17.29
N SER A 1072 64.99 -29.43 16.70
CA SER A 1072 64.01 -30.53 16.50
C SER A 1072 64.68 -31.92 16.55
N PRO A 1073 64.82 -32.54 17.74
CA PRO A 1073 65.56 -33.80 17.92
C PRO A 1073 64.85 -35.12 17.53
N SER A 1074 63.52 -35.15 17.34
CA SER A 1074 62.74 -36.41 17.27
C SER A 1074 62.29 -36.82 15.86
N ASP A 1075 62.14 -38.14 15.64
CA ASP A 1075 61.54 -38.74 14.44
C ASP A 1075 60.02 -38.50 14.35
N GLY A 1076 59.35 -38.29 15.48
CA GLY A 1076 57.90 -38.09 15.55
C GLY A 1076 57.42 -36.66 15.26
N ASN A 1077 58.32 -35.71 15.04
CA ASN A 1077 57.97 -34.30 14.86
C ASN A 1077 57.40 -34.04 13.45
N ILE A 1078 56.41 -33.13 13.35
CA ILE A 1078 55.77 -32.77 12.07
C ILE A 1078 55.81 -31.25 11.89
N ILE A 1079 56.31 -30.76 10.75
CA ILE A 1079 56.11 -29.37 10.30
C ILE A 1079 55.54 -29.39 8.89
N GLN A 1080 54.32 -28.90 8.75
CA GLN A 1080 53.57 -28.95 7.51
C GLN A 1080 53.02 -27.57 7.15
N ASN A 1081 53.11 -27.19 5.87
CA ASN A 1081 52.55 -25.96 5.32
C ASN A 1081 52.95 -24.69 6.11
N CYS A 1082 54.20 -24.58 6.55
CA CYS A 1082 54.71 -23.45 7.30
C CYS A 1082 55.58 -22.53 6.43
N TYR A 1083 55.50 -21.23 6.68
CA TYR A 1083 56.12 -20.21 5.84
C TYR A 1083 56.90 -19.17 6.63
N TRP A 1084 57.93 -18.58 6.03
CA TRP A 1084 58.70 -17.54 6.69
C TRP A 1084 59.24 -16.44 5.76
N ARG A 1085 59.48 -15.25 6.32
CA ARG A 1085 60.14 -14.15 5.62
C ARG A 1085 61.58 -14.52 5.30
N TYR A 1086 61.97 -14.38 4.04
CA TYR A 1086 63.34 -14.63 3.60
C TYR A 1086 64.33 -13.78 4.40
N ASN A 1087 65.47 -14.37 4.79
CA ASN A 1087 66.48 -13.73 5.65
C ASN A 1087 65.94 -13.21 7.01
N CYS A 1088 64.86 -13.80 7.54
CA CYS A 1088 64.38 -13.48 8.89
C CYS A 1088 65.36 -13.94 9.98
N VAL A 1089 66.22 -14.93 9.73
CA VAL A 1089 67.24 -15.39 10.69
C VAL A 1089 68.55 -14.65 10.46
N ARG A 1090 69.10 -13.98 11.51
CA ARG A 1090 70.33 -13.18 11.44
C ARG A 1090 71.33 -13.55 12.54
N SER A 1091 72.64 -13.46 12.24
CA SER A 1091 73.71 -13.55 13.24
C SER A 1091 74.48 -12.22 13.34
N ASN A 1092 75.01 -11.88 14.53
CA ASN A 1092 75.74 -10.63 14.82
C ASN A 1092 77.14 -10.51 14.15
N ALA A 1093 77.38 -11.11 12.97
CA ALA A 1093 78.66 -10.93 12.26
C ALA A 1093 78.72 -9.53 11.63
N THR A 1094 79.52 -8.63 12.22
CA THR A 1094 79.94 -7.39 11.56
C THR A 1094 80.76 -7.71 10.31
N GLN A 1095 80.40 -7.00 9.24
CA GLN A 1095 80.88 -7.08 7.86
C GLN A 1095 82.34 -7.52 7.64
N SER A 1096 82.50 -8.60 6.88
CA SER A 1096 83.35 -8.61 5.68
C SER A 1096 83.07 -9.88 4.87
N SER A 1097 82.65 -9.73 3.62
CA SER A 1097 82.61 -10.75 2.56
C SER A 1097 81.93 -12.09 2.89
N GLU A 1098 80.72 -12.30 2.34
CA GLU A 1098 80.19 -13.62 1.95
C GLU A 1098 80.55 -14.81 2.85
N GLY A 1099 80.24 -14.70 4.15
CA GLY A 1099 80.25 -15.84 5.07
C GLY A 1099 79.00 -16.68 4.87
N LYS A 1100 78.92 -17.39 3.74
CA LYS A 1100 77.85 -18.33 3.37
C LYS A 1100 77.55 -19.27 4.55
N PHE A 1101 76.38 -19.13 5.20
CA PHE A 1101 75.61 -20.33 5.55
C PHE A 1101 75.18 -20.93 4.20
N ASN A 1102 76.07 -21.74 3.62
CA ASN A 1102 76.01 -22.39 2.32
C ASN A 1102 74.96 -21.84 1.31
N THR A 1103 75.38 -20.93 0.41
CA THR A 1103 74.54 -20.44 -0.70
C THR A 1103 74.52 -21.41 -1.90
N SER A 1104 74.60 -22.73 -1.69
CA SER A 1104 74.15 -23.67 -2.71
C SER A 1104 72.63 -23.80 -2.58
N ALA A 1105 71.91 -23.27 -3.57
CA ALA A 1105 70.46 -23.10 -3.62
C ALA A 1105 69.64 -24.42 -3.72
N THR A 1106 69.97 -25.44 -2.91
CA THR A 1106 69.29 -26.74 -2.91
C THR A 1106 68.76 -27.18 -1.53
N ASP A 1107 68.97 -26.42 -0.45
CA ASP A 1107 68.60 -26.84 0.92
C ASP A 1107 67.77 -25.76 1.68
N ASP A 1108 66.54 -25.47 1.24
CA ASP A 1108 65.59 -24.60 1.99
C ASP A 1108 65.30 -25.10 3.42
N LEU A 1109 65.54 -26.39 3.69
CA LEU A 1109 65.46 -26.98 5.03
C LEU A 1109 66.44 -26.36 6.04
N ASN A 1110 67.55 -25.74 5.60
CA ASN A 1110 68.58 -25.20 6.51
C ASN A 1110 68.13 -23.92 7.24
N TRP A 1111 67.14 -23.19 6.73
CA TRP A 1111 66.61 -21.97 7.35
C TRP A 1111 65.35 -22.23 8.19
N MET A 1112 64.61 -23.30 7.88
CA MET A 1112 63.43 -23.74 8.63
C MET A 1112 63.78 -24.25 10.04
N ILE A 1113 64.88 -25.02 10.15
CA ILE A 1113 65.45 -25.60 11.39
C ILE A 1113 66.97 -25.46 11.37
N CYS A 1114 67.59 -25.07 12.49
CA CYS A 1114 69.04 -24.88 12.59
C CYS A 1114 69.85 -26.18 12.33
N LYS A 1115 70.92 -26.11 11.52
CA LYS A 1115 71.90 -27.19 11.28
C LYS A 1115 73.28 -26.80 11.85
N SER A 1116 73.88 -27.63 12.72
CA SER A 1116 75.26 -27.45 13.19
C SER A 1116 76.26 -28.11 12.23
N GLN A 1117 77.36 -27.42 11.88
CA GLN A 1117 78.35 -27.91 10.90
C GLN A 1117 79.32 -28.99 11.42
N ASN A 1118 79.39 -29.24 12.74
CA ASN A 1118 80.40 -30.13 13.35
C ASN A 1118 79.80 -31.31 14.14
N TYR A 1119 78.51 -31.62 13.95
CA TYR A 1119 77.86 -32.77 14.61
C TYR A 1119 77.27 -33.71 13.57
N ASP A 1120 77.28 -35.01 13.91
CA ASP A 1120 76.69 -36.05 13.09
C ASP A 1120 75.26 -35.69 12.69
N THR A 1121 75.02 -35.63 11.38
CA THR A 1121 73.75 -35.27 10.74
C THR A 1121 72.59 -36.22 11.10
N THR A 1122 72.86 -37.31 11.83
CA THR A 1122 71.87 -38.29 12.31
C THR A 1122 70.98 -37.79 13.45
N GLN A 1123 71.31 -36.68 14.13
CA GLN A 1123 70.58 -36.21 15.33
C GLN A 1123 69.61 -35.03 15.10
N ILE A 1124 69.65 -34.35 13.95
CA ILE A 1124 68.92 -33.07 13.73
C ILE A 1124 67.75 -33.19 12.73
N ARG A 1125 67.63 -34.31 11.99
CA ARG A 1125 66.64 -34.44 10.91
C ARG A 1125 65.95 -35.78 10.94
N LYS A 1126 64.84 -35.81 11.65
CA LYS A 1126 64.14 -37.05 11.92
C LYS A 1126 62.62 -36.94 11.69
N GLY A 1127 62.04 -35.73 11.70
CA GLY A 1127 60.60 -35.48 11.50
C GLY A 1127 60.08 -35.48 10.05
N THR A 1128 58.75 -35.41 9.90
CA THR A 1128 58.04 -35.29 8.62
C THR A 1128 57.83 -33.82 8.24
N PHE A 1129 58.35 -33.41 7.07
CA PHE A 1129 58.31 -32.02 6.58
C PHE A 1129 57.64 -31.94 5.21
N THR A 1130 56.47 -31.29 5.09
CA THR A 1130 55.70 -31.22 3.83
C THR A 1130 55.11 -29.83 3.57
N GLY A 1131 55.11 -29.36 2.32
CA GLY A 1131 54.41 -28.12 1.92
C GLY A 1131 54.95 -26.78 2.44
N ASN A 1132 56.16 -26.74 3.00
CA ASN A 1132 56.78 -25.55 3.61
C ASN A 1132 57.50 -24.65 2.57
N GLY A 1133 57.66 -23.34 2.82
CA GLY A 1133 58.38 -22.43 1.92
C GLY A 1133 58.75 -21.05 2.49
N SER A 1134 59.53 -20.26 1.76
CA SER A 1134 59.88 -18.88 2.15
C SER A 1134 59.40 -17.84 1.13
N PHE A 1135 59.23 -16.59 1.54
CA PHE A 1135 58.87 -15.47 0.66
C PHE A 1135 59.94 -14.36 0.70
N ALA A 1136 60.43 -13.91 -0.47
CA ALA A 1136 61.53 -12.94 -0.63
C ALA A 1136 61.09 -11.48 -0.42
N ALA A 1137 61.96 -10.50 -0.67
CA ALA A 1137 61.66 -9.06 -0.64
C ALA A 1137 61.64 -8.37 -2.04
N ASN A 1138 60.55 -7.65 -2.40
CA ASN A 1138 60.45 -6.35 -3.14
C ASN A 1138 59.51 -6.12 -4.39
N ASN A 1139 58.90 -4.91 -4.41
CA ASN A 1139 58.65 -3.95 -5.51
C ASN A 1139 57.36 -3.83 -6.36
N ASN A 1140 56.27 -4.63 -6.26
CA ASN A 1140 55.02 -4.31 -7.02
C ASN A 1140 53.70 -4.96 -6.53
N GLY A 1141 53.45 -5.00 -5.21
CA GLY A 1141 52.07 -4.96 -4.68
C GLY A 1141 51.14 -6.19 -4.80
N THR A 1142 51.57 -7.37 -5.25
CA THR A 1142 50.72 -8.60 -5.22
C THR A 1142 51.53 -9.89 -5.09
N LEU A 1143 51.09 -10.84 -4.23
CA LEU A 1143 51.57 -12.23 -4.19
C LEU A 1143 50.63 -13.16 -5.00
N THR A 1144 51.18 -13.98 -5.89
CA THR A 1144 50.44 -15.02 -6.65
C THR A 1144 50.89 -16.43 -6.23
N ALA A 1145 49.96 -17.31 -5.82
CA ALA A 1145 50.26 -18.73 -5.53
C ALA A 1145 50.18 -19.60 -6.79
N ALA A 1146 51.01 -20.64 -6.86
CA ALA A 1146 51.02 -21.63 -7.94
C ALA A 1146 49.83 -22.62 -7.85
N SER A 1147 49.56 -23.28 -8.97
CA SER A 1147 48.36 -24.08 -9.27
C SER A 1147 47.95 -25.12 -8.22
N ALA A 1148 46.63 -25.31 -8.13
CA ALA A 1148 45.87 -26.04 -7.12
C ALA A 1148 46.17 -27.55 -6.93
N ASP A 1149 47.07 -28.14 -7.72
CA ASP A 1149 47.28 -29.59 -7.69
C ASP A 1149 48.36 -30.05 -6.68
N ASP A 1150 49.30 -29.17 -6.28
CA ASP A 1150 50.37 -29.50 -5.31
C ASP A 1150 50.18 -28.85 -3.91
N ALA A 1151 49.22 -27.93 -3.78
CA ALA A 1151 48.76 -27.41 -2.50
C ALA A 1151 47.50 -28.17 -2.10
N GLY A 1152 47.67 -29.27 -1.36
CA GLY A 1152 46.55 -30.07 -0.86
C GLY A 1152 45.45 -29.18 -0.28
N THR A 1153 44.37 -29.03 -1.05
CA THR A 1153 43.12 -28.30 -0.76
C THR A 1153 43.29 -26.96 -0.04
N ALA A 1154 43.04 -25.84 -0.74
CA ALA A 1154 42.84 -24.48 -0.20
C ALA A 1154 42.43 -24.45 1.29
N GLN A 1155 43.35 -24.07 2.18
CA GLN A 1155 43.14 -24.06 3.63
C GLN A 1155 42.77 -22.67 4.13
N THR A 1156 41.62 -22.58 4.79
CA THR A 1156 40.96 -21.34 5.22
C THR A 1156 41.46 -20.90 6.60
N LEU A 1157 42.11 -19.74 6.70
CA LEU A 1157 42.27 -19.02 7.98
C LEU A 1157 40.96 -18.30 8.32
N GLN A 1158 40.69 -18.07 9.61
CA GLN A 1158 39.42 -17.56 10.18
C GLN A 1158 38.96 -16.17 9.67
N TYR A 1159 39.74 -15.52 8.78
CA TYR A 1159 39.40 -14.26 8.12
C TYR A 1159 38.99 -14.38 6.64
N GLY A 1160 38.80 -15.58 6.09
CA GLY A 1160 38.22 -15.74 4.73
C GLY A 1160 39.18 -15.34 3.61
N THR A 1161 40.39 -15.04 4.00
CA THR A 1161 41.56 -14.93 3.16
C THR A 1161 42.25 -16.28 3.24
N ASN A 1162 42.56 -16.90 2.09
CA ASN A 1162 43.57 -17.98 2.08
C ASN A 1162 44.83 -17.46 2.83
N LEU A 1163 45.67 -18.35 3.36
CA LEU A 1163 46.92 -17.95 4.03
C LEU A 1163 47.67 -16.84 3.26
N LEU A 1164 47.63 -16.95 1.93
CA LEU A 1164 48.08 -15.96 0.96
C LEU A 1164 47.41 -14.58 1.09
N THR A 1165 46.10 -14.48 1.30
CA THR A 1165 45.37 -13.21 1.41
C THR A 1165 45.46 -12.61 2.83
N ALA A 1166 45.68 -13.40 3.88
CA ALA A 1166 46.01 -12.88 5.21
C ALA A 1166 47.43 -12.28 5.22
N LEU A 1167 48.37 -12.95 4.52
CA LEU A 1167 49.64 -12.37 4.14
C LEU A 1167 49.45 -11.10 3.27
N ASN A 1168 48.53 -11.09 2.29
CA ASN A 1168 48.28 -9.91 1.44
C ASN A 1168 47.68 -8.72 2.20
N SER A 1169 46.78 -8.95 3.17
CA SER A 1169 46.24 -7.87 4.02
C SER A 1169 47.34 -7.28 4.90
N PHE A 1170 48.18 -8.12 5.51
CA PHE A 1170 49.34 -7.65 6.28
C PHE A 1170 50.34 -6.87 5.40
N VAL A 1171 50.57 -7.31 4.15
CA VAL A 1171 51.39 -6.60 3.15
C VAL A 1171 50.75 -5.26 2.74
N SER A 1172 49.43 -5.22 2.56
CA SER A 1172 48.65 -4.02 2.25
C SER A 1172 48.71 -2.97 3.36
N ASP A 1173 48.65 -3.41 4.62
CA ASP A 1173 48.67 -2.54 5.80
C ASP A 1173 50.09 -2.06 6.17
N ASN A 1174 51.15 -2.64 5.57
CA ASN A 1174 52.56 -2.29 5.78
C ASN A 1174 53.32 -2.07 4.45
N PRO A 1175 52.98 -1.01 3.68
CA PRO A 1175 53.44 -0.84 2.30
C PRO A 1175 54.93 -0.51 2.10
N ASP A 1176 55.69 -0.18 3.16
CA ASP A 1176 57.03 0.44 3.03
C ASP A 1176 58.25 -0.49 3.19
N ASP A 1177 58.10 -1.79 3.47
CA ASP A 1177 59.24 -2.66 3.81
C ASP A 1177 59.54 -3.81 2.81
N GLY A 1178 59.04 -3.74 1.57
CA GLY A 1178 59.53 -4.53 0.43
C GLY A 1178 59.45 -6.05 0.54
N ILE A 1179 58.30 -6.68 0.20
CA ILE A 1179 58.07 -8.14 0.16
C ILE A 1179 57.86 -8.62 -1.31
N CYS A 1180 58.36 -9.81 -1.70
CA CYS A 1180 58.40 -10.40 -3.07
C CYS A 1180 57.56 -11.68 -3.19
N GLU A 1181 57.37 -12.11 -4.44
CA GLU A 1181 56.59 -13.27 -4.91
C GLU A 1181 57.04 -14.67 -4.42
N TRP A 1182 56.09 -15.60 -4.46
CA TRP A 1182 56.20 -17.04 -4.16
C TRP A 1182 56.95 -17.83 -5.26
N LYS A 1183 57.75 -18.83 -4.87
CA LYS A 1183 58.20 -19.93 -5.77
C LYS A 1183 57.73 -21.27 -5.19
N SER A 1184 56.99 -22.09 -5.95
CA SER A 1184 56.56 -23.43 -5.54
C SER A 1184 57.28 -24.53 -6.32
N GLY A 1185 57.44 -25.70 -5.69
CA GLY A 1185 57.44 -27.02 -6.35
C GLY A 1185 58.51 -27.26 -7.41
N SER A 1186 59.58 -27.98 -7.06
CA SER A 1186 60.33 -28.75 -8.05
C SER A 1186 60.81 -30.06 -7.43
N SER A 1187 60.58 -31.18 -8.12
CA SER A 1187 61.49 -32.31 -7.99
C SER A 1187 62.88 -31.83 -8.45
N TYR A 1188 63.93 -32.39 -7.86
CA TYR A 1188 65.33 -31.95 -7.98
C TYR A 1188 65.83 -31.72 -9.44
N ALA A 1189 65.12 -32.22 -10.46
CA ALA A 1189 65.46 -32.10 -11.87
C ALA A 1189 65.01 -30.79 -12.57
N ALA A 1190 64.03 -30.04 -12.05
CA ALA A 1190 63.48 -28.87 -12.75
C ALA A 1190 64.17 -27.52 -12.42
N ILE A 1191 65.13 -27.52 -11.48
CA ILE A 1191 65.88 -26.32 -11.07
C ILE A 1191 67.04 -25.99 -12.04
N LEU A 1192 67.40 -26.92 -12.95
CA LEU A 1192 68.57 -26.80 -13.82
C LEU A 1192 68.36 -26.02 -15.14
N GLU A 1193 67.14 -25.65 -15.53
CA GLU A 1193 66.88 -25.03 -16.85
C GLU A 1193 66.65 -23.51 -16.85
N CYS A 1194 66.79 -22.80 -15.72
CA CYS A 1194 66.69 -21.31 -15.69
C CYS A 1194 68.05 -20.58 -15.59
N PHE A 1195 69.16 -21.29 -15.80
CA PHE A 1195 70.49 -20.67 -15.93
C PHE A 1195 71.06 -20.92 -17.33
N SER A 1196 70.48 -20.27 -18.34
CA SER A 1196 71.21 -19.90 -19.55
C SER A 1196 70.85 -18.46 -19.94
N ASP A 1197 71.91 -17.65 -19.90
CA ASP A 1197 72.09 -16.35 -20.53
C ASP A 1197 71.69 -15.08 -19.76
N ASP A 1198 72.78 -14.34 -19.46
CA ASP A 1198 73.03 -12.97 -19.02
C ASP A 1198 72.69 -12.51 -17.58
#